data_AF-A0A5J5IDT8-F1
#
_entry.id   AF-A0A5J5IDT8-F1
#
_cell.length_a   1.000
_cell.length_b   1.000
_cell.length_c   1.000
_cell.angle_alpha   90.00
_cell.angle_beta   90.00
_cell.angle_gamma   90.00
#
_symmetry.space_group_name_H-M   'P 1'
#
loop_
_entity.id
_entity.type
_entity.pdbx_description
1 polymer ?
#
loop_
_entity_poly.entity_id
_entity_poly.type
_entity_poly.pdbx_seq_one_letter_code
_entity_poly.pdbx_strand_id
1 'polypeptide(L)'
;MKNRLIRLSKLIMILLVTTALLTQCNTEKLTKEKPEDSFVNPPIANRPLAYWPWLNGFVDTAKMVYELEQMKEKGMGGAFIWDVGAIADPDKVVPAGPAFLGSESLGYISLALRTVKRLGLDLGMCVSSSWNAGGPWIGQADASKELLSVSQMVTGPLKKRIAIGRPKTRRGGNESYSLITSMAIPYSGSKVIDYSMAKIIPLDEFTTGDKFIDWDVPDGKWDIISFFMCNTGQNLECPSPNSNGLIIDHLSGRATKRDFDSVLARLATVSTPENHLNFLELDSYEVWPAKDWTPGFVQEFKTRYGYDPKPFLPVLEGYRSKDSVIGQRFLGDYNRLVSDMIIENHFGQSVDIAHKNGMNMFTEAGHGGYARVDPLKGLGNSDVPMGEFWNRKQFWVTKEAASAAHIYGKNVVASESLTGWQNWQQGPTDFKQLCDIAFCAGLNQIVFHNFAHNPRIAGKPGFAYHAGEHINVNATWWDMSRPFMDYLSRCSYMLRQGNFVGDVCLYYGDQAPNLVPTRRIDPNIVPLYDDNHCLHCGQLKPVDPGKLPGYDYDYINVDIITSKLKVEKGQLVLPSGQSYKMMQIPDREDISLEVLKKLDTLVYEGAIIIGPKPRRATSLKNYPACDEQVKSIADKMWGACDSRKILSNKYGKGTIYWGKTVQQVLDEQNIPPDMQVIGVDNSDRHIDYIHRKTETQDIYFISNSKPAAEKVTCVFRVDKKMIPELWDAETGLIQREVEYSKVKNGISIDFIMDPLASRFVVFKNKSTGKNDAGLNYDLQFGFDKKQKAAENHKLIDISKGWTLKFDTSMGGPASYQLDSLQSWSDINNEGIKYYSGTASYEKDFYVGKDALTKGTEAFVVFDDIQEMAQVFVNGQDCGIVWTPPYKADITKYLRAGSNHITVRVVNTWNNRIVGDLRNPDKKQYTRTNIKYKFKAESPLLKSGLIGTAKIFFSKK
;
A
#
# COMPACT_ATOMS: atom_id res chain seq x y z
N MET A 1 10.89 9.41 -64.94
CA MET A 1 10.25 9.87 -63.67
C MET A 1 9.00 9.08 -63.26
N LYS A 2 8.04 8.80 -64.15
CA LYS A 2 6.80 8.05 -63.81
C LYS A 2 7.03 6.67 -63.12
N ASN A 3 8.02 5.89 -63.55
CA ASN A 3 8.28 4.57 -62.95
C ASN A 3 8.95 4.62 -61.56
N ARG A 4 9.59 5.74 -61.19
CA ARG A 4 10.14 5.91 -59.83
C ARG A 4 9.06 6.32 -58.82
N LEU A 5 8.09 7.15 -59.24
CA LEU A 5 6.95 7.53 -58.40
C LEU A 5 6.01 6.35 -58.10
N ILE A 6 5.80 5.44 -59.06
CA ILE A 6 4.97 4.23 -58.86
C ILE A 6 5.68 3.21 -57.94
N ARG A 7 7.01 3.13 -57.97
CA ARG A 7 7.77 2.29 -57.02
C ARG A 7 7.80 2.89 -55.61
N LEU A 8 7.88 4.22 -55.50
CA LEU A 8 7.85 4.89 -54.20
C LEU A 8 6.47 4.81 -53.55
N SER A 9 5.39 4.94 -54.31
CA SER A 9 4.02 4.78 -53.78
C SER A 9 3.72 3.33 -53.37
N LYS A 10 4.22 2.33 -54.10
CA LYS A 10 4.12 0.92 -53.69
C LYS A 10 4.97 0.61 -52.44
N LEU A 11 6.15 1.21 -52.30
CA LEU A 11 6.96 1.04 -51.09
C LEU A 11 6.30 1.68 -49.87
N ILE A 12 5.71 2.87 -50.01
CA ILE A 12 5.00 3.56 -48.93
C ILE A 12 3.72 2.81 -48.53
N MET A 13 3.02 2.22 -49.51
CA MET A 13 1.81 1.41 -49.24
C MET A 13 2.16 0.07 -48.58
N ILE A 14 3.27 -0.57 -48.96
CA ILE A 14 3.77 -1.77 -48.29
C ILE A 14 4.25 -1.43 -46.87
N LEU A 15 4.94 -0.29 -46.68
CA LEU A 15 5.39 0.16 -45.37
C LEU A 15 4.22 0.47 -44.43
N LEU A 16 3.15 1.11 -44.94
CA LEU A 16 1.91 1.41 -44.20
C LEU A 16 1.08 0.16 -43.87
N VAL A 17 1.08 -0.85 -44.74
CA VAL A 17 0.41 -2.13 -44.46
C VAL A 17 1.23 -2.96 -43.47
N THR A 18 2.56 -2.91 -43.51
CA THR A 18 3.41 -3.56 -42.50
C THR A 18 3.40 -2.86 -41.14
N THR A 19 3.27 -1.52 -41.07
CA THR A 19 3.08 -0.84 -39.78
C THR A 19 1.68 -1.03 -39.21
N ALA A 20 0.65 -1.20 -40.04
CA ALA A 20 -0.70 -1.58 -39.59
C ALA A 20 -0.78 -3.06 -39.12
N LEU A 21 0.04 -3.95 -39.70
CA LEU A 21 0.14 -5.35 -39.27
C LEU A 21 1.09 -5.56 -38.06
N LEU A 22 2.06 -4.66 -37.83
CA LEU A 22 2.95 -4.69 -36.66
C LEU A 22 2.44 -3.89 -35.45
N THR A 23 1.33 -3.15 -35.61
CA THR A 23 0.57 -2.53 -34.50
C THR A 23 -0.58 -3.40 -34.01
N GLN A 24 -0.80 -4.56 -34.62
CA GLN A 24 -1.51 -5.68 -34.01
C GLN A 24 -0.54 -6.46 -33.11
N CYS A 25 -0.02 -5.78 -32.10
CA CYS A 25 0.60 -6.46 -30.97
C CYS A 25 -0.49 -7.31 -30.29
N ASN A 26 -0.17 -8.60 -30.05
CA ASN A 26 -1.01 -9.62 -29.41
C ASN A 26 -2.06 -9.06 -28.44
N THR A 27 -3.24 -8.81 -28.96
CA THR A 27 -4.46 -8.94 -28.16
C THR A 27 -4.84 -10.39 -28.32
N GLU A 28 -4.41 -11.23 -27.36
CA GLU A 28 -5.09 -12.49 -27.14
C GLU A 28 -6.59 -12.19 -27.18
N LYS A 29 -7.32 -12.96 -27.99
CA LYS A 29 -8.78 -13.02 -27.98
C LYS A 29 -9.21 -13.53 -26.61
N LEU A 30 -9.14 -12.68 -25.59
CA LEU A 30 -10.04 -12.75 -24.45
C LEU A 30 -11.42 -12.55 -25.06
N THR A 31 -12.17 -13.65 -25.20
CA THR A 31 -13.63 -13.57 -25.20
C THR A 31 -13.99 -12.58 -24.10
N LYS A 32 -14.54 -11.41 -24.46
CA LYS A 32 -14.99 -10.41 -23.48
C LYS A 32 -16.06 -11.07 -22.63
N GLU A 33 -15.64 -11.72 -21.55
CA GLU A 33 -16.53 -12.14 -20.48
C GLU A 33 -17.31 -10.91 -20.04
N LYS A 34 -18.59 -11.12 -19.71
CA LYS A 34 -19.40 -10.01 -19.24
C LYS A 34 -18.82 -9.54 -17.90
N PRO A 35 -18.72 -8.23 -17.63
CA PRO A 35 -18.18 -7.74 -16.36
C PRO A 35 -18.87 -8.34 -15.13
N GLU A 36 -20.14 -8.69 -15.24
CA GLU A 36 -20.90 -9.42 -14.22
C GLU A 36 -20.32 -10.81 -13.93
N ASP A 37 -19.90 -11.56 -14.95
CA ASP A 37 -19.36 -12.92 -14.79
C ASP A 37 -17.99 -12.89 -14.08
N SER A 38 -17.13 -11.96 -14.47
CA SER A 38 -15.82 -11.74 -13.82
C SER A 38 -15.94 -11.09 -12.44
N PHE A 39 -17.05 -10.40 -12.12
CA PHE A 39 -17.33 -9.98 -10.75
C PHE A 39 -17.73 -11.17 -9.88
N VAL A 40 -18.57 -12.08 -10.36
CA VAL A 40 -18.94 -13.29 -9.60
C VAL A 40 -17.71 -14.18 -9.37
N ASN A 41 -16.91 -14.37 -10.42
CA ASN A 41 -15.70 -15.19 -10.43
C ASN A 41 -14.48 -14.37 -10.88
N PRO A 42 -13.85 -13.61 -9.96
CA PRO A 42 -12.67 -12.82 -10.29
C PRO A 42 -11.54 -13.66 -10.87
N PRO A 43 -10.87 -13.16 -11.95
CA PRO A 43 -9.64 -13.76 -12.47
C PRO A 43 -8.56 -13.90 -11.39
N ILE A 44 -7.60 -14.81 -11.62
CA ILE A 44 -6.49 -15.08 -10.68
C ILE A 44 -5.73 -13.80 -10.31
N ALA A 45 -5.50 -12.92 -11.30
CA ALA A 45 -4.78 -11.67 -11.11
C ALA A 45 -5.46 -10.71 -10.12
N ASN A 46 -6.76 -10.87 -9.84
CA ASN A 46 -7.51 -10.04 -8.89
C ASN A 46 -7.55 -10.65 -7.48
N ARG A 47 -7.03 -11.86 -7.29
CA ARG A 47 -7.07 -12.55 -6.01
C ARG A 47 -5.95 -12.05 -5.08
N PRO A 48 -6.17 -12.06 -3.75
CA PRO A 48 -5.14 -11.69 -2.79
C PRO A 48 -3.88 -12.54 -2.92
N LEU A 49 -2.72 -11.92 -2.72
CA LEU A 49 -1.43 -12.57 -2.54
C LEU A 49 -1.04 -12.52 -1.06
N ALA A 50 0.09 -13.13 -0.69
CA ALA A 50 0.68 -12.96 0.62
C ALA A 50 2.20 -12.98 0.55
N TYR A 51 2.86 -12.28 1.46
CA TYR A 51 4.23 -12.63 1.82
C TYR A 51 4.23 -14.00 2.49
N TRP A 52 5.11 -14.90 2.04
CA TRP A 52 5.26 -16.25 2.56
C TRP A 52 6.63 -16.41 3.24
N PRO A 53 6.76 -15.95 4.50
CA PRO A 53 7.99 -16.10 5.25
C PRO A 53 8.41 -17.57 5.38
N TRP A 54 9.56 -17.90 4.79
CA TRP A 54 10.32 -19.10 5.08
C TRP A 54 11.31 -18.76 6.19
N LEU A 55 10.83 -18.84 7.44
CA LEU A 55 11.60 -18.40 8.60
C LEU A 55 12.90 -19.20 8.73
N ASN A 56 14.01 -18.47 8.85
CA ASN A 56 15.38 -18.98 8.83
C ASN A 56 15.72 -19.85 7.59
N GLY A 57 14.96 -19.74 6.50
CA GLY A 57 15.09 -20.55 5.29
C GLY A 57 14.65 -22.01 5.48
N PHE A 58 14.04 -22.37 6.62
CA PHE A 58 13.69 -23.75 6.95
C PHE A 58 12.32 -24.14 6.37
N VAL A 59 12.32 -25.13 5.47
CA VAL A 59 11.12 -25.53 4.71
C VAL A 59 10.84 -27.02 4.84
N ASP A 60 9.59 -27.34 5.16
CA ASP A 60 9.00 -28.68 5.04
C ASP A 60 8.25 -28.76 3.71
N THR A 61 8.81 -29.50 2.75
CA THR A 61 8.30 -29.57 1.37
C THR A 61 6.88 -30.15 1.27
N ALA A 62 6.49 -31.08 2.15
CA ALA A 62 5.14 -31.63 2.15
C ALA A 62 4.14 -30.59 2.66
N LYS A 63 4.50 -29.86 3.71
CA LYS A 63 3.68 -28.74 4.21
C LYS A 63 3.62 -27.58 3.23
N MET A 64 4.71 -27.29 2.52
CA MET A 64 4.76 -26.27 1.47
C MET A 64 3.75 -26.57 0.34
N VAL A 65 3.69 -27.82 -0.13
CA VAL A 65 2.69 -28.22 -1.14
C VAL A 65 1.27 -28.09 -0.61
N TYR A 66 1.02 -28.54 0.62
CA TYR A 66 -0.27 -28.41 1.27
C TYR A 66 -0.70 -26.94 1.43
N GLU A 67 0.21 -26.05 1.81
CA GLU A 67 -0.06 -24.62 1.96
C GLU A 67 -0.47 -23.98 0.63
N LEU A 68 0.19 -24.32 -0.48
CA LEU A 68 -0.21 -23.85 -1.81
C LEU A 68 -1.57 -24.41 -2.24
N GLU A 69 -1.86 -25.67 -1.93
CA GLU A 69 -3.18 -26.26 -2.16
C GLU A 69 -4.27 -25.54 -1.36
N GLN A 70 -3.97 -25.17 -0.11
CA GLN A 70 -4.85 -24.38 0.73
C GLN A 70 -5.05 -22.96 0.19
N MET A 71 -3.99 -22.29 -0.25
CA MET A 71 -4.11 -20.98 -0.91
C MET A 71 -5.07 -21.06 -2.10
N LYS A 72 -4.93 -22.07 -2.96
CA LYS A 72 -5.84 -22.30 -4.10
C LYS A 72 -7.27 -22.55 -3.65
N GLU A 73 -7.47 -23.44 -2.68
CA GLU A 73 -8.79 -23.81 -2.17
C GLU A 73 -9.53 -22.60 -1.58
N LYS A 74 -8.83 -21.79 -0.79
CA LYS A 74 -9.39 -20.59 -0.15
C LYS A 74 -9.44 -19.38 -1.08
N GLY A 75 -9.03 -19.50 -2.34
CA GLY A 75 -9.25 -18.47 -3.36
C GLY A 75 -8.20 -17.36 -3.38
N MET A 76 -6.99 -17.64 -2.92
CA MET A 76 -5.83 -16.75 -3.10
C MET A 76 -5.24 -16.88 -4.51
N GLY A 77 -4.50 -15.84 -4.93
CA GLY A 77 -3.83 -15.77 -6.22
C GLY A 77 -2.46 -16.44 -6.23
N GLY A 78 -1.80 -16.52 -5.08
CA GLY A 78 -0.37 -16.84 -5.02
C GLY A 78 0.31 -16.24 -3.80
N ALA A 79 1.65 -16.17 -3.86
CA ALA A 79 2.46 -15.62 -2.79
C ALA A 79 3.84 -15.12 -3.27
N PHE A 80 4.52 -14.36 -2.42
CA PHE A 80 5.94 -14.03 -2.53
C PHE A 80 6.74 -14.93 -1.59
N ILE A 81 7.66 -15.75 -2.10
CA ILE A 81 8.64 -16.43 -1.27
C ILE A 81 9.49 -15.35 -0.59
N TRP A 82 9.55 -15.41 0.74
CA TRP A 82 10.34 -14.48 1.54
C TRP A 82 11.24 -15.25 2.49
N ASP A 83 12.52 -15.39 2.13
CA ASP A 83 13.52 -15.97 3.02
C ASP A 83 13.92 -14.92 4.06
N VAL A 84 13.65 -15.15 5.34
CA VAL A 84 13.86 -14.13 6.39
C VAL A 84 14.16 -14.77 7.74
N GLY A 85 15.01 -14.12 8.54
CA GLY A 85 15.34 -14.61 9.88
C GLY A 85 14.19 -14.54 10.88
N ALA A 86 14.19 -15.45 11.84
CA ALA A 86 13.28 -15.41 12.99
C ALA A 86 13.85 -14.49 14.10
N ILE A 87 13.43 -13.23 14.12
CA ILE A 87 13.91 -12.22 15.11
C ILE A 87 13.36 -12.49 16.52
N ALA A 88 12.07 -12.78 16.61
CA ALA A 88 11.38 -12.90 17.89
C ALA A 88 11.17 -14.37 18.27
N ASP A 89 12.28 -15.09 18.40
CA ASP A 89 12.35 -16.50 18.77
C ASP A 89 13.41 -16.73 19.87
N PRO A 90 13.11 -16.34 21.12
CA PRO A 90 14.09 -16.36 22.22
C PRO A 90 14.60 -17.77 22.54
N ASP A 91 13.77 -18.79 22.30
CA ASP A 91 14.08 -20.19 22.57
C ASP A 91 14.72 -20.89 21.36
N LYS A 92 14.91 -20.18 20.24
CA LYS A 92 15.48 -20.70 18.99
C LYS A 92 14.76 -21.96 18.51
N VAL A 93 13.43 -21.98 18.57
CA VAL A 93 12.63 -23.13 18.15
C VAL A 93 12.49 -23.24 16.64
N VAL A 94 12.75 -22.16 15.89
CA VAL A 94 12.78 -22.15 14.43
C VAL A 94 14.16 -22.60 13.96
N PRO A 95 14.30 -23.78 13.33
CA PRO A 95 15.61 -24.28 12.90
C PRO A 95 16.22 -23.43 11.79
N ALA A 96 17.55 -23.49 11.64
CA ALA A 96 18.22 -22.93 10.47
C ALA A 96 17.99 -23.83 9.24
N GLY A 97 17.58 -23.24 8.13
CA GLY A 97 17.53 -23.86 6.81
C GLY A 97 18.79 -23.60 5.98
N PRO A 98 18.80 -24.02 4.71
CA PRO A 98 19.92 -23.79 3.79
C PRO A 98 20.13 -22.29 3.50
N ALA A 99 21.30 -21.96 2.96
CA ALA A 99 21.56 -20.62 2.43
C ALA A 99 20.58 -20.29 1.30
N PHE A 100 20.09 -19.05 1.29
CA PHE A 100 19.18 -18.53 0.28
C PHE A 100 19.79 -18.65 -1.12
N LEU A 101 19.02 -19.22 -2.06
CA LEU A 101 19.47 -19.54 -3.43
C LEU A 101 20.67 -20.49 -3.51
N GLY A 102 21.01 -21.19 -2.43
CA GLY A 102 21.87 -22.38 -2.47
C GLY A 102 21.13 -23.59 -3.07
N SER A 103 21.85 -24.68 -3.34
CA SER A 103 21.30 -25.84 -4.05
C SER A 103 20.02 -26.42 -3.44
N GLU A 104 19.94 -26.48 -2.10
CA GLU A 104 18.75 -27.00 -1.40
C GLU A 104 17.59 -25.99 -1.43
N SER A 105 17.87 -24.70 -1.20
CA SER A 105 16.88 -23.61 -1.35
C SER A 105 16.28 -23.58 -2.76
N LEU A 106 17.11 -23.72 -3.80
CA LEU A 106 16.67 -23.84 -5.19
C LEU A 106 15.81 -25.09 -5.42
N GLY A 107 16.12 -26.20 -4.74
CA GLY A 107 15.28 -27.41 -4.73
C GLY A 107 13.86 -27.14 -4.20
N TYR A 108 13.74 -26.39 -3.10
CA TYR A 108 12.45 -25.96 -2.55
C TYR A 108 11.69 -25.06 -3.54
N ILE A 109 12.36 -24.04 -4.09
CA ILE A 109 11.78 -23.11 -5.08
C ILE A 109 11.30 -23.87 -6.32
N SER A 110 12.09 -24.83 -6.84
CA SER A 110 11.70 -25.67 -7.98
C SER A 110 10.41 -26.45 -7.72
N LEU A 111 10.25 -27.01 -6.52
CA LEU A 111 9.04 -27.72 -6.14
C LEU A 111 7.85 -26.77 -5.97
N ALA A 112 8.05 -25.58 -5.40
CA ALA A 112 7.02 -24.54 -5.31
C ALA A 112 6.53 -24.12 -6.70
N LEU A 113 7.45 -23.82 -7.63
CA LEU A 113 7.15 -23.44 -9.03
C LEU A 113 6.32 -24.52 -9.77
N ARG A 114 6.71 -25.79 -9.65
CA ARG A 114 5.91 -26.90 -10.23
C ARG A 114 4.51 -26.99 -9.60
N THR A 115 4.41 -26.72 -8.31
CA THR A 115 3.14 -26.81 -7.56
C THR A 115 2.20 -25.68 -7.92
N VAL A 116 2.66 -24.43 -7.96
CA VAL A 116 1.83 -23.28 -8.37
C VAL A 116 1.36 -23.41 -9.81
N LYS A 117 2.22 -23.92 -10.72
CA LYS A 117 1.80 -24.23 -12.09
C LYS A 117 0.66 -25.24 -12.14
N ARG A 118 0.78 -26.35 -11.40
CA ARG A 118 -0.27 -27.39 -11.31
C ARG A 118 -1.58 -26.80 -10.78
N LEU A 119 -1.52 -25.84 -9.86
CA LEU A 119 -2.68 -25.23 -9.22
C LEU A 119 -3.22 -24.00 -9.97
N GLY A 120 -2.47 -23.46 -10.95
CA GLY A 120 -2.76 -22.18 -11.58
C GLY A 120 -2.77 -21.03 -10.56
N LEU A 121 -1.68 -20.94 -9.79
CA LEU A 121 -1.34 -19.83 -8.90
C LEU A 121 -0.13 -19.08 -9.46
N ASP A 122 0.02 -17.82 -9.08
CA ASP A 122 1.23 -17.05 -9.36
C ASP A 122 2.22 -17.15 -8.19
N LEU A 123 3.51 -17.10 -8.49
CA LEU A 123 4.57 -17.12 -7.48
C LEU A 123 5.58 -16.04 -7.78
N GLY A 124 5.92 -15.28 -6.75
CA GLY A 124 7.04 -14.35 -6.77
C GLY A 124 8.03 -14.60 -5.65
N MET A 125 9.01 -13.71 -5.54
CA MET A 125 10.05 -13.79 -4.53
C MET A 125 10.59 -12.40 -4.20
N CYS A 126 10.83 -12.13 -2.92
CA CYS A 126 11.65 -10.99 -2.50
C CYS A 126 13.08 -11.20 -2.99
N VAL A 127 13.75 -10.15 -3.49
CA VAL A 127 15.07 -10.32 -4.14
C VAL A 127 16.24 -10.58 -3.18
N SER A 128 15.98 -10.66 -1.88
CA SER A 128 17.00 -10.87 -0.84
C SER A 128 16.51 -11.86 0.24
N SER A 129 17.46 -12.33 1.06
CA SER A 129 17.15 -12.93 2.36
C SER A 129 17.09 -11.79 3.38
N SER A 130 15.92 -11.46 3.94
CA SER A 130 15.52 -10.14 4.49
C SER A 130 14.70 -9.33 3.47
N TRP A 131 14.81 -8.00 3.49
CA TRP A 131 13.97 -7.10 2.69
C TRP A 131 14.80 -6.17 1.79
N ASN A 132 15.88 -5.58 2.32
CA ASN A 132 16.79 -4.76 1.51
C ASN A 132 17.57 -5.60 0.48
N ALA A 133 17.80 -5.06 -0.72
CA ALA A 133 18.60 -5.70 -1.76
C ALA A 133 20.06 -5.94 -1.32
N GLY A 134 20.55 -7.15 -1.54
CA GLY A 134 21.89 -7.57 -1.15
C GLY A 134 21.99 -9.06 -0.83
N GLY A 135 23.19 -9.48 -0.42
CA GLY A 135 23.48 -10.88 -0.18
C GLY A 135 24.97 -11.20 -0.02
N PRO A 136 25.32 -12.47 0.26
CA PRO A 136 26.70 -12.90 0.46
C PRO A 136 27.60 -12.73 -0.78
N TRP A 137 27.02 -12.50 -1.95
CA TRP A 137 27.74 -12.21 -3.20
C TRP A 137 28.15 -10.74 -3.36
N ILE A 138 27.73 -9.84 -2.47
CA ILE A 138 28.07 -8.42 -2.53
C ILE A 138 29.44 -8.16 -1.91
N GLY A 139 30.38 -7.73 -2.75
CA GLY A 139 31.71 -7.30 -2.32
C GLY A 139 31.77 -5.82 -1.95
N GLN A 140 32.87 -5.42 -1.28
CA GLN A 140 33.09 -4.04 -0.80
C GLN A 140 32.93 -2.96 -1.89
N ALA A 141 33.23 -3.25 -3.16
CA ALA A 141 33.09 -2.29 -4.25
C ALA A 141 31.62 -1.96 -4.59
N ASP A 142 30.70 -2.91 -4.36
CA ASP A 142 29.27 -2.79 -4.66
C ASP A 142 28.41 -2.58 -3.42
N ALA A 143 29.01 -2.58 -2.22
CA ALA A 143 28.32 -2.32 -0.96
C ALA A 143 27.91 -0.85 -0.81
N SER A 144 26.88 -0.59 -0.01
CA SER A 144 26.40 0.77 0.32
C SER A 144 27.51 1.70 0.83
N LYS A 145 27.43 2.97 0.42
CA LYS A 145 28.48 3.98 0.63
C LYS A 145 27.94 5.29 1.21
N GLU A 146 28.79 5.95 1.98
CA GLU A 146 28.54 7.23 2.62
C GLU A 146 29.70 8.21 2.48
N LEU A 147 29.38 9.49 2.61
CA LEU A 147 30.30 10.61 2.74
C LEU A 147 30.65 10.82 4.21
N LEU A 148 31.93 10.67 4.55
CA LEU A 148 32.49 11.03 5.87
C LEU A 148 33.51 12.15 5.73
N SER A 149 33.84 12.81 6.84
CA SER A 149 34.87 13.83 6.86
C SER A 149 35.76 13.77 8.10
N VAL A 150 36.93 14.37 7.99
CA VAL A 150 37.80 14.72 9.12
C VAL A 150 38.17 16.18 9.00
N SER A 151 38.24 16.88 10.13
CA SER A 151 38.65 18.29 10.16
C SER A 151 39.77 18.54 11.15
N GLN A 152 40.60 19.55 10.86
CA GLN A 152 41.64 20.03 11.75
C GLN A 152 41.92 21.51 11.51
N MET A 153 42.21 22.25 12.59
CA MET A 153 42.55 23.67 12.51
C MET A 153 44.06 23.87 12.37
N VAL A 154 44.46 24.77 11.47
CA VAL A 154 45.85 25.17 11.22
C VAL A 154 45.95 26.69 11.19
N THR A 155 47.02 27.25 11.78
CA THR A 155 47.30 28.70 11.77
C THR A 155 48.52 28.98 10.91
N GLY A 156 48.40 29.86 9.92
CA GLY A 156 49.51 30.35 9.10
C GLY A 156 50.00 31.74 9.52
N PRO A 157 50.97 32.32 8.81
CA PRO A 157 51.63 31.77 7.63
C PRO A 157 52.66 30.69 7.99
N LEU A 158 52.63 29.53 7.33
CA LEU A 158 53.49 28.39 7.69
C LEU A 158 53.53 27.37 6.56
N LYS A 159 54.73 26.91 6.16
CA LYS A 159 54.90 25.76 5.26
C LYS A 159 54.79 24.47 6.07
N LYS A 160 53.73 23.69 5.85
CA LYS A 160 53.46 22.50 6.66
C LYS A 160 53.06 21.31 5.79
N ARG A 161 53.66 20.15 6.09
CA ARG A 161 53.08 18.85 5.76
C ARG A 161 52.01 18.51 6.79
N ILE A 162 50.76 18.50 6.36
CA ILE A 162 49.59 18.30 7.21
C ILE A 162 49.12 16.86 7.03
N ALA A 163 49.13 16.06 8.10
CA ALA A 163 48.63 14.70 8.05
C ALA A 163 47.10 14.70 7.96
N ILE A 164 46.54 13.98 6.99
CA ILE A 164 45.09 13.79 6.86
C ILE A 164 44.66 12.70 7.84
N GLY A 165 43.66 12.99 8.67
CA GLY A 165 43.08 12.02 9.59
C GLY A 165 42.36 10.89 8.86
N ARG A 166 42.12 9.77 9.56
CA ARG A 166 41.29 8.68 9.01
C ARG A 166 39.81 8.91 9.32
N PRO A 167 38.89 8.73 8.35
CA PRO A 167 37.47 8.78 8.62
C PRO A 167 37.08 7.63 9.56
N LYS A 168 36.10 7.88 10.43
CA LYS A 168 35.52 6.87 11.32
C LYS A 168 34.03 6.83 11.12
N THR A 169 33.48 5.63 10.91
CA THR A 169 32.03 5.46 10.92
C THR A 169 31.50 5.60 12.35
N ARG A 170 30.19 5.81 12.50
CA ARG A 170 29.53 5.80 13.82
C ARG A 170 29.75 4.50 14.61
N ARG A 171 30.08 3.39 13.93
CA ARG A 171 30.23 2.06 14.53
C ARG A 171 31.69 1.61 14.69
N GLY A 172 32.68 2.43 14.33
CA GLY A 172 34.10 2.10 14.40
C GLY A 172 34.84 2.34 13.07
N GLY A 173 36.19 2.38 13.09
CA GLY A 173 37.02 2.78 11.94
C GLY A 173 36.67 2.07 10.62
N ASN A 174 36.87 2.76 9.48
CA ASN A 174 36.62 2.19 8.16
C ASN A 174 37.90 1.60 7.56
N GLU A 175 37.87 0.34 7.13
CA GLU A 175 39.02 -0.31 6.47
C GLU A 175 39.12 0.06 4.99
N SER A 176 38.02 0.51 4.37
CA SER A 176 37.95 0.88 2.96
C SER A 176 37.37 2.29 2.80
N TYR A 177 38.24 3.25 2.49
CA TYR A 177 37.86 4.63 2.18
C TYR A 177 38.76 5.21 1.10
N SER A 178 38.26 6.20 0.37
CA SER A 178 39.01 6.97 -0.64
C SER A 178 38.76 8.45 -0.46
N LEU A 179 39.80 9.27 -0.57
CA LEU A 179 39.66 10.73 -0.47
C LEU A 179 38.90 11.26 -1.69
N ILE A 180 37.90 12.12 -1.45
CA ILE A 180 37.13 12.82 -2.49
C ILE A 180 37.72 14.20 -2.75
N THR A 181 37.96 14.94 -1.67
CA THR A 181 38.52 16.29 -1.74
C THR A 181 39.01 16.74 -0.36
N SER A 182 40.01 17.61 -0.35
CA SER A 182 40.41 18.38 0.81
C SER A 182 40.25 19.87 0.51
N MET A 183 39.84 20.66 1.50
CA MET A 183 39.70 22.11 1.35
C MET A 183 40.05 22.86 2.63
N ALA A 184 40.57 24.07 2.49
CA ALA A 184 40.74 25.01 3.59
C ALA A 184 39.62 26.05 3.58
N ILE A 185 39.01 26.27 4.74
CA ILE A 185 37.98 27.27 4.97
C ILE A 185 38.50 28.22 6.06
N PRO A 186 38.32 29.55 5.94
CA PRO A 186 38.66 30.45 7.04
C PRO A 186 37.96 30.00 8.34
N TYR A 187 38.74 29.80 9.39
CA TYR A 187 38.22 29.30 10.65
C TYR A 187 37.27 30.31 11.27
N SER A 188 36.06 29.85 11.57
CA SER A 188 35.04 30.60 12.30
C SER A 188 34.42 29.71 13.35
N GLY A 189 34.44 30.14 14.61
CA GLY A 189 33.83 29.39 15.73
C GLY A 189 32.33 29.15 15.56
N SER A 190 31.64 29.92 14.71
CA SER A 190 30.21 29.77 14.42
C SER A 190 29.90 28.82 13.26
N LYS A 191 30.92 28.28 12.57
CA LYS A 191 30.80 27.47 11.34
C LYS A 191 29.92 28.12 10.26
N VAL A 192 30.05 29.43 10.10
CA VAL A 192 29.35 30.19 9.05
C VAL A 192 30.29 30.47 7.88
N ILE A 193 29.85 30.12 6.67
CA ILE A 193 30.57 30.34 5.41
C ILE A 193 29.85 31.45 4.63
N ASP A 194 30.58 32.49 4.24
CA ASP A 194 30.07 33.51 3.33
C ASP A 194 30.43 33.12 1.89
N TYR A 195 29.61 32.34 1.19
CA TYR A 195 29.91 31.90 -0.18
C TYR A 195 30.08 33.03 -1.20
N SER A 196 29.69 34.28 -0.88
CA SER A 196 29.94 35.45 -1.74
C SER A 196 31.34 36.06 -1.57
N MET A 197 32.02 35.75 -0.46
CA MET A 197 33.35 36.29 -0.11
C MET A 197 34.39 35.22 0.26
N ALA A 198 33.97 33.99 0.54
CA ALA A 198 34.80 32.95 1.12
C ALA A 198 35.81 32.44 0.09
N LYS A 199 37.09 32.61 0.43
CA LYS A 199 38.18 31.84 -0.19
C LYS A 199 38.15 30.43 0.37
N ILE A 200 37.23 29.59 -0.12
CA ILE A 200 37.37 28.14 0.04
C ILE A 200 38.52 27.75 -0.88
N ILE A 201 39.63 27.31 -0.30
CA ILE A 201 40.83 26.95 -1.06
C ILE A 201 40.78 25.44 -1.29
N PRO A 202 40.61 24.95 -2.53
CA PRO A 202 40.74 23.54 -2.81
C PRO A 202 42.18 23.10 -2.55
N LEU A 203 42.35 21.97 -1.86
CA LEU A 203 43.65 21.41 -1.49
C LEU A 203 43.99 20.13 -2.25
N ASP A 204 43.16 19.74 -3.22
CA ASP A 204 43.29 18.49 -3.99
C ASP A 204 44.68 18.39 -4.65
N GLU A 205 45.19 19.47 -5.25
CA GLU A 205 46.50 19.50 -5.92
C GLU A 205 47.70 19.44 -4.95
N PHE A 206 47.48 19.79 -3.68
CA PHE A 206 48.51 19.72 -2.63
C PHE A 206 48.49 18.37 -1.90
N THR A 207 47.58 17.47 -2.27
CA THR A 207 47.40 16.20 -1.58
C THR A 207 48.28 15.10 -2.18
N THR A 208 49.04 14.41 -1.33
CA THR A 208 49.92 13.31 -1.72
C THR A 208 49.47 12.00 -1.07
N GLY A 209 49.07 11.03 -1.90
CA GLY A 209 48.76 9.66 -1.51
C GLY A 209 47.64 9.52 -0.47
N ASP A 210 46.63 10.41 -0.53
CA ASP A 210 45.48 10.50 0.40
C ASP A 210 45.86 10.64 1.89
N LYS A 211 47.13 10.95 2.18
CA LYS A 211 47.68 10.92 3.54
C LYS A 211 48.19 12.26 4.01
N PHE A 212 48.68 13.09 3.09
CA PHE A 212 49.33 14.34 3.44
C PHE A 212 48.87 15.46 2.52
N ILE A 213 48.75 16.66 3.08
CA ILE A 213 48.59 17.91 2.33
C ILE A 213 49.88 18.71 2.52
N ASP A 214 50.59 18.96 1.42
CA ASP A 214 51.80 19.78 1.39
C ASP A 214 51.45 21.19 0.92
N TRP A 215 51.06 22.06 1.86
CA TRP A 215 50.49 23.38 1.57
C TRP A 215 51.22 24.51 2.30
N ASP A 216 51.50 25.60 1.57
CA ASP A 216 51.99 26.86 2.12
C ASP A 216 50.79 27.64 2.70
N VAL A 217 50.52 27.41 3.99
CA VAL A 217 49.35 27.95 4.67
C VAL A 217 49.43 29.48 4.70
N PRO A 218 48.46 30.22 4.13
CA PRO A 218 48.42 31.68 4.20
C PRO A 218 48.20 32.18 5.63
N ASP A 219 48.47 33.47 5.86
CA ASP A 219 48.13 34.13 7.12
C ASP A 219 46.67 33.90 7.54
N GLY A 220 46.45 33.75 8.84
CA GLY A 220 45.15 33.47 9.44
C GLY A 220 44.94 32.03 9.92
N LYS A 221 43.74 31.78 10.46
CA LYS A 221 43.31 30.46 10.95
C LYS A 221 42.44 29.79 9.90
N TRP A 222 42.72 28.52 9.64
CA TRP A 222 42.06 27.72 8.61
C TRP A 222 41.55 26.42 9.20
N ASP A 223 40.31 26.08 8.88
CA ASP A 223 39.75 24.75 9.10
C ASP A 223 39.97 23.92 7.83
N ILE A 224 40.79 22.88 7.94
CA ILE A 224 41.07 21.98 6.84
C ILE A 224 40.16 20.78 6.98
N ILE A 225 39.24 20.62 6.03
CA ILE A 225 38.27 19.53 6.00
C ILE A 225 38.61 18.62 4.83
N SER A 226 38.73 17.32 5.10
CA SER A 226 38.93 16.29 4.08
C SER A 226 37.74 15.35 4.08
N PHE A 227 37.14 15.17 2.91
CA PHE A 227 35.94 14.37 2.68
C PHE A 227 36.31 13.04 2.01
N PHE A 228 35.66 11.96 2.44
CA PHE A 228 35.94 10.60 2.02
C PHE A 228 34.68 9.87 1.61
N MET A 229 34.80 9.06 0.56
CA MET A 229 33.83 8.01 0.27
C MET A 229 34.21 6.79 1.09
N CYS A 230 33.23 6.24 1.80
CA CYS A 230 33.40 5.18 2.78
C CYS A 230 32.30 4.14 2.61
N ASN A 231 32.58 2.86 2.81
CA ASN A 231 31.49 1.87 2.91
C ASN A 231 30.74 2.05 4.22
N THR A 232 29.41 1.96 4.20
CA THR A 232 28.59 2.03 5.41
C THR A 232 28.82 0.80 6.30
N GLY A 233 29.20 -0.33 5.70
CA GLY A 233 29.35 -1.62 6.39
C GLY A 233 28.02 -2.23 6.81
N GLN A 234 26.90 -1.73 6.28
CA GLN A 234 25.57 -2.27 6.57
C GLN A 234 25.40 -3.65 5.92
N ASN A 235 25.02 -4.62 6.75
CA ASN A 235 24.56 -5.92 6.31
C ASN A 235 23.03 -5.93 6.18
N LEU A 236 22.49 -6.99 5.58
CA LEU A 236 21.06 -7.29 5.59
C LEU A 236 20.49 -7.21 7.02
N GLU A 237 19.27 -6.71 7.17
CA GLU A 237 18.68 -6.41 8.48
C GLU A 237 18.27 -7.69 9.23
N CYS A 238 17.62 -8.62 8.54
CA CYS A 238 17.22 -9.91 9.10
C CYS A 238 17.40 -11.08 8.12
N PRO A 239 18.63 -11.39 7.71
CA PRO A 239 18.88 -12.55 6.87
C PRO A 239 18.66 -13.83 7.65
N SER A 240 18.30 -14.90 6.94
CA SER A 240 18.36 -16.25 7.50
C SER A 240 19.79 -16.58 7.95
N PRO A 241 19.98 -17.47 8.95
CA PRO A 241 21.28 -17.70 9.59
C PRO A 241 22.46 -18.00 8.63
N ASN A 242 22.17 -18.59 7.47
CA ASN A 242 23.17 -18.99 6.46
C ASN A 242 23.22 -18.06 5.24
N SER A 243 22.58 -16.88 5.29
CA SER A 243 22.35 -16.02 4.13
C SER A 243 22.83 -14.57 4.30
N ASN A 244 23.56 -14.25 5.39
CA ASN A 244 23.99 -12.89 5.68
C ASN A 244 24.99 -12.33 4.65
N GLY A 245 24.93 -11.03 4.40
CA GLY A 245 25.81 -10.31 3.50
C GLY A 245 25.57 -8.79 3.51
N LEU A 246 26.36 -8.07 2.72
CA LEU A 246 26.26 -6.60 2.61
C LEU A 246 25.04 -6.19 1.77
N ILE A 247 24.43 -5.07 2.11
CA ILE A 247 23.47 -4.40 1.23
C ILE A 247 24.18 -3.70 0.07
N ILE A 248 23.50 -3.55 -1.05
CA ILE A 248 24.05 -2.89 -2.23
C ILE A 248 24.18 -1.37 -2.08
N ASP A 249 25.03 -0.78 -2.92
CA ASP A 249 25.03 0.64 -3.25
C ASP A 249 23.85 0.96 -4.16
N HIS A 250 22.72 1.34 -3.58
CA HIS A 250 21.48 1.63 -4.31
C HIS A 250 21.60 2.83 -5.26
N LEU A 251 22.61 3.70 -5.11
CA LEU A 251 22.87 4.78 -6.07
C LEU A 251 23.60 4.26 -7.32
N SER A 252 24.12 3.03 -7.31
CA SER A 252 24.97 2.48 -8.37
C SER A 252 24.23 1.46 -9.23
N GLY A 253 24.02 1.81 -10.51
CA GLY A 253 23.41 0.88 -11.47
C GLY A 253 24.29 -0.33 -11.78
N ARG A 254 25.58 -0.29 -11.40
CA ARG A 254 26.44 -1.47 -11.45
C ARG A 254 26.14 -2.44 -10.32
N ALA A 255 25.93 -1.92 -9.10
CA ALA A 255 25.69 -2.73 -7.92
C ALA A 255 24.33 -3.43 -8.02
N THR A 256 23.26 -2.70 -8.35
CA THR A 256 21.93 -3.28 -8.63
C THR A 256 22.01 -4.37 -9.70
N LYS A 257 22.64 -4.10 -10.85
CA LYS A 257 22.76 -5.10 -11.89
C LYS A 257 23.50 -6.36 -11.41
N ARG A 258 24.60 -6.23 -10.69
CA ARG A 258 25.38 -7.39 -10.19
C ARG A 258 24.61 -8.23 -9.20
N ASP A 259 23.81 -7.59 -8.36
CA ASP A 259 22.93 -8.26 -7.40
C ASP A 259 21.87 -9.08 -8.12
N PHE A 260 21.10 -8.44 -9.02
CA PHE A 260 20.08 -9.11 -9.80
C PHE A 260 20.67 -10.19 -10.73
N ASP A 261 21.79 -9.95 -11.40
CA ASP A 261 22.48 -10.98 -12.21
C ASP A 261 22.82 -12.20 -11.35
N SER A 262 23.26 -11.99 -10.10
CA SER A 262 23.61 -13.07 -9.16
C SER A 262 22.38 -13.88 -8.73
N VAL A 263 21.27 -13.20 -8.42
CA VAL A 263 19.99 -13.83 -8.09
C VAL A 263 19.45 -14.61 -9.27
N LEU A 264 19.36 -13.97 -10.44
CA LEU A 264 18.78 -14.54 -11.67
C LEU A 264 19.61 -15.70 -12.22
N ALA A 265 20.94 -15.64 -12.18
CA ALA A 265 21.79 -16.74 -12.61
C ALA A 265 21.53 -18.02 -11.78
N ARG A 266 21.23 -17.88 -10.48
CA ARG A 266 20.87 -19.01 -9.61
C ARG A 266 19.46 -19.50 -9.91
N LEU A 267 18.50 -18.58 -10.03
CA LEU A 267 17.11 -18.91 -10.35
C LEU A 267 16.94 -19.58 -11.71
N ALA A 268 17.75 -19.23 -12.72
CA ALA A 268 17.70 -19.81 -14.06
C ALA A 268 17.89 -21.34 -14.08
N THR A 269 18.42 -21.93 -13.00
CA THR A 269 18.53 -23.39 -12.85
C THR A 269 17.20 -24.08 -12.52
N VAL A 270 16.19 -23.34 -12.04
CA VAL A 270 14.91 -23.88 -11.55
C VAL A 270 13.67 -23.17 -12.09
N SER A 271 13.77 -21.90 -12.46
CA SER A 271 12.73 -21.12 -13.13
C SER A 271 12.90 -21.26 -14.63
N THR A 272 12.25 -22.27 -15.21
CA THR A 272 12.25 -22.55 -16.66
C THR A 272 11.06 -21.87 -17.32
N PRO A 273 11.04 -21.71 -18.66
CA PRO A 273 9.84 -21.22 -19.37
C PRO A 273 8.56 -21.99 -19.02
N GLU A 274 8.69 -23.28 -18.72
CA GLU A 274 7.57 -24.12 -18.28
C GLU A 274 7.15 -23.86 -16.84
N ASN A 275 8.06 -23.56 -15.91
CA ASN A 275 7.78 -23.37 -14.48
C ASN A 275 8.37 -22.03 -14.04
N HIS A 276 7.77 -20.96 -14.55
CA HIS A 276 8.34 -19.62 -14.52
C HIS A 276 7.91 -18.84 -13.27
N LEU A 277 8.84 -18.14 -12.63
CA LEU A 277 8.54 -17.18 -11.56
C LEU A 277 7.86 -15.95 -12.20
N ASN A 278 6.73 -15.49 -11.67
CA ASN A 278 5.92 -14.45 -12.31
C ASN A 278 6.45 -13.04 -12.03
N PHE A 279 6.93 -12.80 -10.81
CA PHE A 279 7.30 -11.47 -10.36
C PHE A 279 8.40 -11.49 -9.29
N LEU A 280 9.14 -10.40 -9.23
CA LEU A 280 10.09 -10.10 -8.16
C LEU A 280 9.57 -8.92 -7.35
N GLU A 281 10.08 -8.79 -6.13
CA GLU A 281 9.60 -7.82 -5.15
C GLU A 281 10.79 -7.10 -4.50
N LEU A 282 10.66 -5.77 -4.39
CA LEU A 282 11.54 -4.88 -3.66
C LEU A 282 10.73 -4.22 -2.54
N ASP A 283 10.97 -4.68 -1.33
CA ASP A 283 10.30 -4.26 -0.10
C ASP A 283 10.74 -2.83 0.31
N SER A 284 10.13 -2.30 1.37
CA SER A 284 10.41 -0.98 1.93
C SER A 284 11.89 -0.71 2.18
N TYR A 285 12.30 0.53 1.95
CA TYR A 285 13.71 0.92 1.89
C TYR A 285 14.29 1.22 3.29
N GLU A 286 14.87 0.21 3.92
CA GLU A 286 15.34 0.29 5.32
C GLU A 286 16.87 0.34 5.46
N VAL A 287 17.47 1.47 5.10
CA VAL A 287 18.92 1.67 5.24
C VAL A 287 19.29 2.52 6.45
N TRP A 288 20.52 2.38 6.94
CA TRP A 288 21.05 3.21 8.02
C TRP A 288 21.05 4.70 7.62
N PRO A 289 20.91 5.63 8.59
CA PRO A 289 21.14 7.04 8.35
C PRO A 289 22.56 7.30 7.87
N ALA A 290 22.68 7.75 6.63
CA ALA A 290 23.94 7.99 5.94
C ALA A 290 23.85 9.26 5.08
N LYS A 291 25.00 9.88 4.81
CA LYS A 291 25.15 10.88 3.75
C LYS A 291 25.48 10.13 2.48
N ASP A 292 24.46 9.68 1.76
CA ASP A 292 24.63 8.70 0.67
C ASP A 292 25.58 9.22 -0.42
N TRP A 293 26.50 8.36 -0.84
CA TRP A 293 27.51 8.73 -1.84
C TRP A 293 27.83 7.52 -2.72
N THR A 294 28.36 7.74 -3.92
CA THR A 294 28.76 6.65 -4.82
C THR A 294 29.87 7.13 -5.77
N PRO A 295 30.67 6.22 -6.39
CA PRO A 295 31.59 6.62 -7.44
C PRO A 295 30.86 7.37 -8.57
N GLY A 296 31.40 8.51 -8.98
CA GLY A 296 30.81 9.34 -10.03
C GLY A 296 29.78 10.38 -9.55
N PHE A 297 29.44 10.43 -8.26
CA PHE A 297 28.45 11.38 -7.72
C PHE A 297 28.71 12.84 -8.12
N VAL A 298 29.97 13.32 -8.03
CA VAL A 298 30.34 14.69 -8.42
C VAL A 298 30.08 14.95 -9.90
N GLN A 299 30.32 13.95 -10.76
CA GLN A 299 30.12 14.08 -12.20
C GLN A 299 28.62 14.15 -12.53
N GLU A 300 27.80 13.29 -11.92
CA GLU A 300 26.35 13.32 -12.06
C GLU A 300 25.77 14.65 -11.57
N PHE A 301 26.24 15.13 -10.41
CA PHE A 301 25.83 16.42 -9.85
C PHE A 301 26.12 17.58 -10.80
N LYS A 302 27.34 17.65 -11.33
CA LYS A 302 27.74 18.67 -12.32
C LYS A 302 26.89 18.58 -13.58
N THR A 303 26.58 17.38 -14.04
CA THR A 303 25.78 17.14 -15.25
C THR A 303 24.34 17.66 -15.08
N ARG A 304 23.70 17.43 -13.93
CA ARG A 304 22.30 17.84 -13.70
C ARG A 304 22.13 19.30 -13.30
N TYR A 305 23.04 19.81 -12.47
CA TYR A 305 22.91 21.14 -11.86
C TYR A 305 23.89 22.20 -12.38
N GLY A 306 24.93 21.81 -13.12
CA GLY A 306 25.83 22.74 -13.80
C GLY A 306 26.85 23.44 -12.89
N TYR A 307 27.05 22.97 -11.66
CA TYR A 307 28.06 23.51 -10.74
C TYR A 307 28.75 22.40 -9.94
N ASP A 308 29.92 22.70 -9.36
CA ASP A 308 30.68 21.76 -8.54
C ASP A 308 30.08 21.68 -7.11
N PRO A 309 29.69 20.50 -6.62
CA PRO A 309 29.19 20.36 -5.25
C PRO A 309 30.29 20.45 -4.19
N LYS A 310 31.57 20.23 -4.54
CA LYS A 310 32.68 20.13 -3.57
C LYS A 310 32.76 21.32 -2.59
N PRO A 311 32.68 22.58 -3.04
CA PRO A 311 32.75 23.73 -2.12
C PRO A 311 31.62 23.77 -1.08
N PHE A 312 30.50 23.08 -1.34
CA PHE A 312 29.31 23.09 -0.50
C PHE A 312 29.19 21.87 0.43
N LEU A 313 30.07 20.87 0.30
CA LEU A 313 30.10 19.70 1.20
C LEU A 313 30.17 20.04 2.69
N PRO A 314 30.81 21.15 3.15
CA PRO A 314 30.74 21.56 4.56
C PRO A 314 29.31 21.75 5.08
N VAL A 315 28.33 22.06 4.21
CA VAL A 315 26.92 22.15 4.62
C VAL A 315 26.41 20.81 5.16
N LEU A 316 26.89 19.68 4.63
CA LEU A 316 26.59 18.33 5.12
C LEU A 316 27.27 18.00 6.47
N GLU A 317 28.19 18.84 6.93
CA GLU A 317 28.90 18.74 8.23
C GLU A 317 28.45 19.81 9.23
N GLY A 318 27.29 20.43 8.97
CA GLY A 318 26.68 21.40 9.85
C GLY A 318 27.23 22.83 9.70
N TYR A 319 28.03 23.12 8.67
CA TYR A 319 28.33 24.51 8.32
C TYR A 319 27.09 25.17 7.74
N ARG A 320 26.89 26.44 8.07
CA ARG A 320 25.77 27.24 7.56
C ARG A 320 26.29 28.26 6.57
N SER A 321 25.55 28.46 5.48
CA SER A 321 25.78 29.62 4.63
C SER A 321 25.29 30.88 5.36
N LYS A 322 26.02 32.00 5.20
CA LYS A 322 25.56 33.32 5.64
C LYS A 322 24.25 33.73 4.95
N ASP A 323 24.10 33.39 3.68
CA ASP A 323 22.82 33.37 2.98
C ASP A 323 22.20 31.97 3.12
N SER A 324 21.22 31.83 4.00
CA SER A 324 20.58 30.53 4.29
C SER A 324 19.96 29.88 3.04
N VAL A 325 19.60 30.66 2.02
CA VAL A 325 19.00 30.16 0.78
C VAL A 325 20.00 29.33 -0.02
N ILE A 326 21.27 29.73 -0.06
CA ILE A 326 22.33 28.98 -0.77
C ILE A 326 22.48 27.58 -0.16
N GLY A 327 22.54 27.50 1.18
CA GLY A 327 22.66 26.21 1.88
C GLY A 327 21.44 25.31 1.65
N GLN A 328 20.23 25.88 1.72
CA GLN A 328 18.99 25.14 1.48
C GLN A 328 18.90 24.59 0.06
N ARG A 329 19.27 25.39 -0.95
CA ARG A 329 19.28 24.98 -2.36
C ARG A 329 20.30 23.88 -2.65
N PHE A 330 21.50 23.99 -2.07
CA PHE A 330 22.49 22.93 -2.20
C PHE A 330 21.99 21.61 -1.60
N LEU A 331 21.41 21.65 -0.39
CA LEU A 331 20.82 20.47 0.23
C LEU A 331 19.67 19.88 -0.61
N GLY A 332 18.84 20.74 -1.19
CA GLY A 332 17.79 20.33 -2.13
C GLY A 332 18.35 19.67 -3.40
N ASP A 333 19.39 20.23 -4.02
CA ASP A 333 20.08 19.64 -5.18
C ASP A 333 20.73 18.29 -4.82
N TYR A 334 21.40 18.22 -3.67
CA TYR A 334 22.03 16.99 -3.18
C TYR A 334 21.00 15.87 -2.94
N ASN A 335 19.95 16.15 -2.17
CA ASN A 335 18.93 15.14 -1.85
C ASN A 335 18.17 14.69 -3.11
N ARG A 336 17.86 15.61 -4.04
CA ARG A 336 17.22 15.26 -5.31
C ARG A 336 18.10 14.36 -6.16
N LEU A 337 19.41 14.59 -6.19
CA LEU A 337 20.33 13.69 -6.88
C LEU A 337 20.36 12.31 -6.25
N VAL A 338 20.47 12.22 -4.92
CA VAL A 338 20.42 10.93 -4.20
C VAL A 338 19.13 10.19 -4.55
N SER A 339 17.99 10.88 -4.48
CA SER A 339 16.68 10.34 -4.87
C SER A 339 16.67 9.83 -6.30
N ASP A 340 17.03 10.68 -7.26
CA ASP A 340 16.99 10.35 -8.69
C ASP A 340 17.93 9.19 -9.02
N MET A 341 19.13 9.16 -8.44
CA MET A 341 20.07 8.06 -8.66
C MET A 341 19.51 6.74 -8.12
N ILE A 342 18.91 6.71 -6.93
CA ILE A 342 18.25 5.48 -6.43
C ILE A 342 17.11 5.08 -7.37
N ILE A 343 16.25 6.02 -7.77
CA ILE A 343 15.11 5.70 -8.63
C ILE A 343 15.57 5.15 -9.97
N GLU A 344 16.54 5.77 -10.63
CA GLU A 344 16.99 5.37 -11.96
C GLU A 344 17.82 4.08 -11.90
N ASN A 345 18.75 4.00 -10.95
CA ASN A 345 19.73 2.92 -10.90
C ASN A 345 19.28 1.70 -10.09
N HIS A 346 18.23 1.81 -9.27
CA HIS A 346 17.70 0.70 -8.49
C HIS A 346 16.27 0.35 -8.90
N PHE A 347 15.32 1.26 -8.71
CA PHE A 347 13.90 0.97 -8.99
C PHE A 347 13.63 0.78 -10.48
N GLY A 348 13.99 1.74 -11.33
CA GLY A 348 13.79 1.65 -12.78
C GLY A 348 14.65 0.55 -13.42
N GLN A 349 15.91 0.41 -13.00
CA GLN A 349 16.78 -0.63 -13.54
C GLN A 349 16.30 -2.05 -13.17
N SER A 350 15.72 -2.25 -11.98
CA SER A 350 15.20 -3.57 -11.61
C SER A 350 14.03 -4.00 -12.50
N VAL A 351 13.15 -3.08 -12.89
CA VAL A 351 12.09 -3.32 -13.89
C VAL A 351 12.69 -3.77 -15.22
N ASP A 352 13.66 -3.02 -15.75
CA ASP A 352 14.32 -3.37 -17.01
C ASP A 352 14.97 -4.77 -16.97
N ILE A 353 15.52 -5.15 -15.82
CA ILE A 353 16.14 -6.46 -15.61
C ILE A 353 15.07 -7.55 -15.50
N ALA A 354 14.00 -7.33 -14.75
CA ALA A 354 12.90 -8.27 -14.59
C ALA A 354 12.20 -8.56 -15.93
N HIS A 355 11.90 -7.52 -16.71
CA HIS A 355 11.26 -7.64 -18.03
C HIS A 355 12.09 -8.47 -19.00
N LYS A 356 13.41 -8.30 -19.02
CA LYS A 356 14.33 -9.12 -19.83
C LYS A 356 14.27 -10.61 -19.48
N ASN A 357 13.77 -10.94 -18.30
CA ASN A 357 13.61 -12.30 -17.81
C ASN A 357 12.13 -12.71 -17.71
N GLY A 358 11.21 -11.96 -18.31
CA GLY A 358 9.78 -12.29 -18.34
C GLY A 358 9.06 -12.16 -17.00
N MET A 359 9.57 -11.33 -16.09
CA MET A 359 8.98 -11.07 -14.77
C MET A 359 8.52 -9.62 -14.63
N ASN A 360 7.52 -9.38 -13.78
CA ASN A 360 7.14 -8.03 -13.36
C ASN A 360 7.79 -7.67 -12.02
N MET A 361 7.92 -6.37 -11.72
CA MET A 361 8.37 -5.89 -10.41
C MET A 361 7.21 -5.35 -9.57
N PHE A 362 7.10 -5.84 -8.34
CA PHE A 362 6.41 -5.17 -7.25
C PHE A 362 7.44 -4.34 -6.48
N THR A 363 7.07 -3.12 -6.11
CA THR A 363 8.00 -2.21 -5.45
C THR A 363 7.27 -1.35 -4.44
N GLU A 364 7.74 -1.40 -3.21
CA GLU A 364 7.54 -0.34 -2.24
C GLU A 364 8.63 0.71 -2.42
N ALA A 365 8.29 1.99 -2.27
CA ALA A 365 9.28 3.05 -2.38
C ALA A 365 8.91 4.26 -1.54
N GLY A 366 9.92 4.79 -0.83
CA GLY A 366 9.82 6.05 -0.08
C GLY A 366 9.16 5.96 1.29
N HIS A 367 8.88 4.76 1.78
CA HIS A 367 8.58 4.49 3.19
C HIS A 367 9.44 3.33 3.74
N GLY A 368 9.33 3.08 5.04
CA GLY A 368 10.28 2.24 5.79
C GLY A 368 11.56 2.99 6.17
N GLY A 369 12.19 2.58 7.27
CA GLY A 369 13.48 3.11 7.74
C GLY A 369 13.70 4.63 7.57
N TYR A 370 14.75 5.01 6.83
CA TYR A 370 15.12 6.40 6.54
C TYR A 370 14.86 6.71 5.05
N ALA A 371 13.71 7.30 4.71
CA ALA A 371 13.34 7.58 3.32
C ALA A 371 14.34 8.50 2.59
N ARG A 372 14.61 8.21 1.31
CA ARG A 372 15.54 8.98 0.45
C ARG A 372 14.93 9.59 -0.80
N VAL A 373 13.81 9.04 -1.26
CA VAL A 373 13.33 9.25 -2.63
C VAL A 373 12.10 10.16 -2.69
N ASP A 374 11.83 10.69 -3.88
CA ASP A 374 10.48 11.03 -4.33
C ASP A 374 9.70 9.72 -4.50
N PRO A 375 8.76 9.37 -3.59
CA PRO A 375 8.06 8.09 -3.64
C PRO A 375 7.19 7.95 -4.87
N LEU A 376 6.51 9.02 -5.33
CA LEU A 376 5.67 8.92 -6.52
C LEU A 376 6.50 8.61 -7.76
N LYS A 377 7.71 9.17 -7.87
CA LYS A 377 8.64 8.84 -8.96
C LYS A 377 9.20 7.43 -8.81
N GLY A 378 9.57 7.00 -7.60
CA GLY A 378 10.04 5.64 -7.34
C GLY A 378 8.99 4.59 -7.73
N LEU A 379 7.79 4.69 -7.16
CA LEU A 379 6.66 3.82 -7.44
C LEU A 379 6.22 3.88 -8.91
N GLY A 380 6.22 5.07 -9.52
CA GLY A 380 5.89 5.26 -10.92
C GLY A 380 6.85 4.56 -11.90
N ASN A 381 8.08 4.28 -11.46
CA ASN A 381 9.10 3.52 -12.19
C ASN A 381 9.06 2.01 -11.87
N SER A 382 8.01 1.51 -11.22
CA SER A 382 7.74 0.07 -11.01
C SER A 382 6.61 -0.43 -11.93
N ASP A 383 6.44 -1.75 -12.08
CA ASP A 383 5.27 -2.33 -12.76
C ASP A 383 4.03 -2.26 -11.89
N VAL A 384 4.17 -2.63 -10.62
CA VAL A 384 3.11 -2.60 -9.61
C VAL A 384 3.55 -1.74 -8.42
N PRO A 385 3.10 -0.47 -8.36
CA PRO A 385 3.22 0.36 -7.18
C PRO A 385 2.62 -0.34 -5.96
N MET A 386 3.41 -0.48 -4.91
CA MET A 386 3.00 -1.10 -3.66
C MET A 386 3.14 -0.08 -2.52
N GLY A 387 2.09 0.05 -1.71
CA GLY A 387 2.13 0.78 -0.45
C GLY A 387 2.00 -0.17 0.73
N GLU A 388 1.61 0.36 1.88
CA GLU A 388 1.48 -0.43 3.11
C GLU A 388 0.40 0.15 4.03
N PHE A 389 -0.32 -0.71 4.76
CA PHE A 389 -1.19 -0.26 5.85
C PHE A 389 -1.22 -1.22 7.03
N TRP A 390 -1.14 -0.63 8.23
CA TRP A 390 -1.00 -1.39 9.47
C TRP A 390 -2.29 -1.45 10.27
N ASN A 391 -2.51 -2.60 10.90
CA ASN A 391 -3.63 -2.87 11.79
C ASN A 391 -3.37 -2.32 13.21
N ARG A 392 -4.33 -1.55 13.75
CA ARG A 392 -4.22 -0.83 15.04
C ARG A 392 -3.04 0.16 15.10
N LYS A 393 -2.70 0.78 13.98
CA LYS A 393 -1.58 1.72 13.81
C LYS A 393 -1.90 2.84 12.82
N GLN A 394 -1.08 3.90 12.88
CA GLN A 394 -1.23 5.11 12.06
C GLN A 394 -0.50 5.03 10.72
N PHE A 395 0.41 4.07 10.57
CA PHE A 395 1.24 3.91 9.39
C PHE A 395 0.41 3.40 8.21
N TRP A 396 0.11 4.29 7.29
CA TRP A 396 -0.69 4.05 6.08
C TRP A 396 -0.09 4.88 4.94
N VAL A 397 0.32 4.23 3.86
CA VAL A 397 0.89 4.86 2.65
C VAL A 397 0.18 4.41 1.38
N THR A 398 -1.02 3.81 1.51
CA THR A 398 -1.85 3.39 0.37
C THR A 398 -2.18 4.53 -0.60
N LYS A 399 -2.44 5.75 -0.11
CA LYS A 399 -2.73 6.90 -0.97
C LYS A 399 -1.50 7.34 -1.79
N GLU A 400 -0.30 7.08 -1.29
CA GLU A 400 0.96 7.31 -2.01
C GLU A 400 1.04 6.43 -3.25
N ALA A 401 0.89 5.11 -3.06
CA ALA A 401 0.90 4.15 -4.14
C ALA A 401 -0.26 4.36 -5.13
N ALA A 402 -1.45 4.71 -4.63
CA ALA A 402 -2.59 5.03 -5.47
C ALA A 402 -2.33 6.27 -6.34
N SER A 403 -1.87 7.37 -5.74
CA SER A 403 -1.54 8.57 -6.50
C SER A 403 -0.44 8.31 -7.53
N ALA A 404 0.59 7.54 -7.20
CA ALA A 404 1.61 7.13 -8.16
C ALA A 404 1.00 6.33 -9.31
N ALA A 405 0.20 5.31 -9.02
CA ALA A 405 -0.44 4.50 -10.05
C ALA A 405 -1.31 5.34 -10.99
N HIS A 406 -2.15 6.23 -10.45
CA HIS A 406 -3.03 7.08 -11.25
C HIS A 406 -2.24 8.00 -12.18
N ILE A 407 -1.23 8.71 -11.66
CA ILE A 407 -0.48 9.70 -12.46
C ILE A 407 0.48 9.07 -13.48
N TYR A 408 0.95 7.83 -13.23
CA TYR A 408 1.78 7.06 -14.16
C TYR A 408 0.97 6.12 -15.06
N GLY A 409 -0.35 6.02 -14.89
CA GLY A 409 -1.23 5.19 -15.71
C GLY A 409 -1.11 3.69 -15.43
N LYS A 410 -0.78 3.30 -14.20
CA LYS A 410 -0.74 1.92 -13.73
C LYS A 410 -2.13 1.51 -13.23
N ASN A 411 -2.55 0.30 -13.57
CA ASN A 411 -3.90 -0.18 -13.21
C ASN A 411 -3.94 -0.90 -11.86
N VAL A 412 -2.80 -1.41 -11.38
CA VAL A 412 -2.69 -2.17 -10.14
C VAL A 412 -2.04 -1.29 -9.08
N VAL A 413 -2.66 -1.23 -7.91
CA VAL A 413 -2.14 -0.64 -6.68
C VAL A 413 -2.11 -1.76 -5.66
N ALA A 414 -0.91 -2.22 -5.31
CA ALA A 414 -0.71 -3.23 -4.29
C ALA A 414 -0.53 -2.59 -2.91
N SER A 415 -0.69 -3.39 -1.87
CA SER A 415 -0.26 -2.99 -0.54
C SER A 415 0.19 -4.19 0.27
N GLU A 416 1.30 -4.06 0.98
CA GLU A 416 1.54 -4.84 2.17
C GLU A 416 0.37 -4.55 3.13
N SER A 417 -0.40 -5.59 3.43
CA SER A 417 -1.73 -5.44 4.00
C SER A 417 -1.81 -6.05 5.39
N LEU A 418 -2.31 -5.24 6.34
CA LEU A 418 -2.64 -5.61 7.71
C LEU A 418 -1.44 -5.88 8.63
N THR A 419 -0.26 -5.35 8.33
CA THR A 419 0.91 -5.50 9.20
C THR A 419 0.58 -5.06 10.63
N GLY A 420 0.87 -5.91 11.61
CA GLY A 420 0.24 -5.77 12.92
C GLY A 420 0.99 -6.45 14.04
N TRP A 421 0.69 -6.01 15.27
CA TRP A 421 1.25 -6.59 16.49
C TRP A 421 0.20 -7.32 17.33
N GLN A 422 -1.00 -7.54 16.78
CA GLN A 422 -2.09 -8.16 17.51
C GLN A 422 -1.89 -9.66 17.66
N ASN A 423 -1.26 -10.34 16.69
CA ASN A 423 -0.83 -11.74 16.80
C ASN A 423 -1.96 -12.69 17.24
N TRP A 424 -2.62 -13.36 16.30
CA TRP A 424 -3.64 -14.38 16.60
C TRP A 424 -4.85 -13.93 17.45
N GLN A 425 -5.06 -12.63 17.59
CA GLN A 425 -6.15 -12.04 18.38
C GLN A 425 -7.33 -11.58 17.52
N GLN A 426 -7.23 -11.63 16.19
CA GLN A 426 -8.21 -11.04 15.27
C GLN A 426 -8.58 -11.98 14.13
N GLY A 427 -9.72 -11.69 13.48
CA GLY A 427 -10.26 -12.45 12.37
C GLY A 427 -10.79 -11.58 11.23
N PRO A 428 -11.41 -12.19 10.20
CA PRO A 428 -11.85 -11.49 8.99
C PRO A 428 -12.77 -10.28 9.22
N THR A 429 -13.62 -10.27 10.24
CA THR A 429 -14.46 -9.12 10.59
C THR A 429 -13.63 -7.88 10.90
N ASP A 430 -12.56 -8.02 11.72
CA ASP A 430 -11.63 -6.92 12.03
C ASP A 430 -10.97 -6.39 10.76
N PHE A 431 -10.58 -7.31 9.88
CA PHE A 431 -9.80 -6.98 8.69
C PHE A 431 -10.66 -6.29 7.62
N LYS A 432 -11.95 -6.62 7.52
CA LYS A 432 -12.86 -6.02 6.53
C LYS A 432 -12.87 -4.50 6.64
N GLN A 433 -13.04 -3.97 7.85
CA GLN A 433 -13.11 -2.53 8.09
C GLN A 433 -11.86 -1.81 7.58
N LEU A 434 -10.68 -2.37 7.85
CA LEU A 434 -9.40 -1.78 7.43
C LEU A 434 -9.18 -1.91 5.92
N CYS A 435 -9.48 -3.07 5.34
CA CYS A 435 -9.40 -3.28 3.89
C CYS A 435 -10.32 -2.30 3.13
N ASP A 436 -11.53 -2.04 3.62
CA ASP A 436 -12.47 -1.12 2.98
C ASP A 436 -11.95 0.33 3.00
N ILE A 437 -11.29 0.74 4.09
CA ILE A 437 -10.64 2.05 4.17
C ILE A 437 -9.49 2.14 3.17
N ALA A 438 -8.68 1.09 3.08
CA ALA A 438 -7.57 1.03 2.12
C ALA A 438 -8.08 1.03 0.67
N PHE A 439 -9.17 0.32 0.37
CA PHE A 439 -9.86 0.36 -0.92
C PHE A 439 -10.35 1.77 -1.26
N CYS A 440 -10.97 2.48 -0.30
CA CYS A 440 -11.34 3.88 -0.47
C CYS A 440 -10.13 4.82 -0.63
N ALA A 441 -8.93 4.41 -0.21
CA ALA A 441 -7.70 5.16 -0.44
C ALA A 441 -7.07 4.90 -1.83
N GLY A 442 -7.55 3.88 -2.57
CA GLY A 442 -7.10 3.53 -3.91
C GLY A 442 -6.47 2.15 -4.05
N LEU A 443 -6.40 1.36 -2.98
CA LEU A 443 -5.92 -0.03 -3.06
C LEU A 443 -6.76 -0.86 -4.02
N ASN A 444 -6.14 -1.78 -4.77
CA ASN A 444 -6.87 -2.78 -5.55
C ASN A 444 -6.14 -4.13 -5.75
N GLN A 445 -5.08 -4.39 -4.98
CA GLN A 445 -4.40 -5.68 -4.86
C GLN A 445 -3.94 -5.87 -3.41
N ILE A 446 -4.56 -6.83 -2.71
CA ILE A 446 -4.14 -7.21 -1.36
C ILE A 446 -2.90 -8.10 -1.46
N VAL A 447 -1.87 -7.76 -0.69
CA VAL A 447 -0.73 -8.65 -0.39
C VAL A 447 -0.67 -8.77 1.12
N PHE A 448 -1.18 -9.87 1.67
CA PHE A 448 -1.20 -10.05 3.13
C PHE A 448 0.21 -10.13 3.70
N HIS A 449 0.48 -9.32 4.72
CA HIS A 449 1.54 -9.57 5.66
C HIS A 449 0.92 -10.28 6.87
N ASN A 450 1.10 -11.59 7.04
CA ASN A 450 1.79 -12.56 6.19
C ASN A 450 1.19 -13.97 6.32
N PHE A 451 1.69 -14.90 5.51
CA PHE A 451 1.37 -16.31 5.53
C PHE A 451 2.61 -17.12 5.94
N ALA A 452 3.14 -16.99 7.16
CA ALA A 452 4.37 -17.73 7.54
C ALA A 452 4.28 -19.25 7.32
N HIS A 453 5.33 -19.85 6.73
CA HIS A 453 5.43 -21.30 6.48
C HIS A 453 5.42 -22.09 7.79
N ASN A 454 4.60 -23.13 7.86
CA ASN A 454 4.37 -23.93 9.05
C ASN A 454 4.74 -25.41 8.84
N PRO A 455 6.01 -25.79 9.07
CA PRO A 455 6.44 -27.19 8.97
C PRO A 455 5.79 -28.05 10.04
N ARG A 456 5.77 -29.39 9.88
CA ARG A 456 5.10 -30.29 10.84
C ARG A 456 5.59 -30.09 12.28
N ILE A 457 6.88 -29.78 12.46
CA ILE A 457 7.48 -29.52 13.78
C ILE A 457 6.96 -28.25 14.46
N ALA A 458 6.39 -27.30 13.72
CA ALA A 458 5.92 -26.04 14.28
C ALA A 458 4.73 -26.25 15.24
N GLY A 459 3.89 -27.26 14.99
CA GLY A 459 2.66 -27.47 15.74
C GLY A 459 1.62 -26.41 15.42
N LYS A 460 0.74 -26.11 16.39
CA LYS A 460 -0.31 -25.08 16.29
C LYS A 460 -0.20 -24.09 17.48
N PRO A 461 -0.41 -22.78 17.30
CA PRO A 461 -0.61 -22.11 16.00
C PRO A 461 0.66 -22.11 15.14
N GLY A 462 1.79 -22.52 15.71
CA GLY A 462 3.02 -22.81 14.99
C GLY A 462 3.96 -21.61 14.89
N PHE A 463 4.80 -21.63 13.87
CA PHE A 463 5.77 -20.59 13.62
C PHE A 463 5.07 -19.37 13.01
N ALA A 464 5.43 -18.20 13.52
CA ALA A 464 4.93 -16.93 13.07
C ALA A 464 6.10 -15.97 12.88
N TYR A 465 6.02 -15.14 11.85
CA TYR A 465 6.88 -13.98 11.77
C TYR A 465 6.55 -13.04 12.94
N HIS A 466 7.52 -12.25 13.39
CA HIS A 466 7.36 -11.47 14.62
C HIS A 466 6.24 -10.41 14.49
N ALA A 467 6.07 -9.84 13.30
CA ALA A 467 4.90 -9.04 12.94
C ALA A 467 3.84 -9.93 12.28
N GLY A 468 2.58 -9.72 12.67
CA GLY A 468 1.40 -10.30 12.04
C GLY A 468 0.88 -9.45 10.88
N GLU A 469 -0.29 -9.71 10.32
CA GLU A 469 -1.24 -10.74 10.75
C GLU A 469 -0.95 -12.16 10.27
N HIS A 470 -1.36 -13.13 11.08
CA HIS A 470 -1.07 -14.54 10.85
C HIS A 470 -2.24 -15.22 10.15
N ILE A 471 -2.31 -15.10 8.83
CA ILE A 471 -3.45 -15.57 8.03
C ILE A 471 -3.23 -16.96 7.39
N ASN A 472 -2.32 -17.76 7.95
CA ASN A 472 -1.91 -19.03 7.36
C ASN A 472 -2.85 -20.21 7.71
N VAL A 473 -2.52 -21.41 7.21
CA VAL A 473 -3.29 -22.65 7.43
C VAL A 473 -3.51 -23.03 8.90
N ASN A 474 -2.73 -22.46 9.81
CA ASN A 474 -2.89 -22.71 11.24
C ASN A 474 -3.80 -21.69 11.93
N ALA A 475 -4.19 -20.58 11.29
CA ALA A 475 -5.24 -19.71 11.84
C ALA A 475 -6.49 -20.54 12.10
N THR A 476 -7.09 -20.42 13.29
CA THR A 476 -8.25 -21.22 13.70
C THR A 476 -9.39 -21.14 12.67
N TRP A 477 -9.61 -19.95 12.11
CA TRP A 477 -10.67 -19.65 11.15
C TRP A 477 -10.31 -19.94 9.68
N TRP A 478 -9.10 -20.44 9.39
CA TRP A 478 -8.61 -20.64 8.01
C TRP A 478 -9.55 -21.48 7.14
N ASP A 479 -10.12 -22.55 7.70
CA ASP A 479 -11.03 -23.44 6.98
C ASP A 479 -12.28 -22.70 6.46
N MET A 480 -12.69 -21.63 7.14
CA MET A 480 -13.85 -20.81 6.81
C MET A 480 -13.50 -19.53 6.04
N SER A 481 -12.23 -19.30 5.67
CA SER A 481 -11.75 -18.02 5.11
C SER A 481 -12.21 -17.68 3.69
N ARG A 482 -12.72 -18.66 2.93
CA ARG A 482 -13.03 -18.49 1.49
C ARG A 482 -13.94 -17.29 1.16
N PRO A 483 -15.05 -17.02 1.88
CA PRO A 483 -15.90 -15.86 1.58
C PRO A 483 -15.18 -14.52 1.74
N PHE A 484 -14.28 -14.40 2.72
CA PHE A 484 -13.46 -13.21 2.89
C PHE A 484 -12.48 -13.03 1.72
N MET A 485 -11.82 -14.09 1.27
CA MET A 485 -10.93 -14.04 0.11
C MET A 485 -11.67 -13.69 -1.18
N ASP A 486 -12.87 -14.26 -1.38
CA ASP A 486 -13.70 -13.91 -2.54
C ASP A 486 -14.16 -12.45 -2.46
N TYR A 487 -14.57 -11.96 -1.29
CA TYR A 487 -14.89 -10.54 -1.08
C TYR A 487 -13.75 -9.61 -1.53
N LEU A 488 -12.54 -9.85 -1.04
CA LEU A 488 -11.36 -9.05 -1.43
C LEU A 488 -11.07 -9.14 -2.94
N SER A 489 -11.29 -10.31 -3.54
CA SER A 489 -11.08 -10.53 -4.97
C SER A 489 -12.08 -9.77 -5.82
N ARG A 490 -13.36 -9.72 -5.42
CA ARG A 490 -14.42 -8.98 -6.11
C ARG A 490 -14.20 -7.47 -6.01
N CYS A 491 -13.81 -7.00 -4.82
CA CYS A 491 -13.42 -5.59 -4.63
C CYS A 491 -12.24 -5.22 -5.52
N SER A 492 -11.17 -6.02 -5.51
CA SER A 492 -9.99 -5.83 -6.35
C SER A 492 -10.32 -5.82 -7.85
N TYR A 493 -11.25 -6.67 -8.31
CA TYR A 493 -11.72 -6.68 -9.69
C TYR A 493 -12.43 -5.36 -10.07
N MET A 494 -13.42 -4.94 -9.27
CA MET A 494 -14.18 -3.73 -9.55
C MET A 494 -13.32 -2.46 -9.46
N LEU A 495 -12.37 -2.43 -8.52
CA LEU A 495 -11.47 -1.29 -8.30
C LEU A 495 -10.32 -1.19 -9.31
N ARG A 496 -10.26 -2.10 -10.30
CA ARG A 496 -9.34 -2.03 -11.46
C ARG A 496 -10.04 -1.61 -12.76
N GLN A 497 -11.33 -1.31 -12.71
CA GLN A 497 -12.06 -0.88 -13.90
C GLN A 497 -11.85 0.62 -14.13
N GLY A 498 -11.50 1.01 -15.35
CA GLY A 498 -11.40 2.42 -15.75
C GLY A 498 -10.42 3.26 -14.92
N ASN A 499 -10.56 4.57 -14.99
CA ASN A 499 -9.70 5.53 -14.31
C ASN A 499 -10.30 5.98 -12.97
N PHE A 500 -9.45 6.38 -12.04
CA PHE A 500 -9.87 7.04 -10.81
C PHE A 500 -10.47 8.41 -11.11
N VAL A 501 -11.50 8.80 -10.35
CA VAL A 501 -12.10 10.13 -10.44
C VAL A 501 -11.72 10.96 -9.21
N GLY A 502 -10.77 11.87 -9.40
CA GLY A 502 -10.41 12.92 -8.46
C GLY A 502 -10.56 14.29 -9.11
N ASP A 503 -11.14 15.26 -8.40
CA ASP A 503 -11.36 16.60 -8.96
C ASP A 503 -10.09 17.47 -8.90
N VAL A 504 -9.16 17.14 -8.01
CA VAL A 504 -8.01 17.98 -7.66
C VAL A 504 -6.73 17.16 -7.75
N CYS A 505 -5.65 17.77 -8.23
CA CYS A 505 -4.30 17.24 -8.04
C CYS A 505 -3.46 18.19 -7.18
N LEU A 506 -2.59 17.64 -6.33
CA LEU A 506 -1.78 18.39 -5.36
C LEU A 506 -0.31 18.29 -5.74
N TYR A 507 0.27 19.35 -6.27
CA TYR A 507 1.71 19.39 -6.56
C TYR A 507 2.48 19.55 -5.25
N TYR A 508 3.17 18.52 -4.78
CA TYR A 508 3.82 18.53 -3.47
C TYR A 508 5.25 19.10 -3.42
N GLY A 509 5.67 19.80 -4.47
CA GLY A 509 7.03 20.30 -4.60
C GLY A 509 7.99 19.30 -5.24
N ASP A 510 9.26 19.68 -5.27
CA ASP A 510 10.36 18.95 -5.89
C ASP A 510 11.38 18.42 -4.88
N GLN A 511 11.05 18.46 -3.59
CA GLN A 511 11.97 18.07 -2.53
C GLN A 511 12.12 16.56 -2.44
N ALA A 512 13.27 16.10 -1.98
CA ALA A 512 13.54 14.71 -1.64
C ALA A 512 14.15 14.61 -0.22
N PRO A 513 13.79 13.58 0.58
CA PRO A 513 12.61 12.74 0.35
C PRO A 513 11.32 13.58 0.35
N ASN A 514 10.28 13.08 -0.32
CA ASN A 514 8.92 13.59 -0.18
C ASN A 514 8.04 12.48 0.40
N LEU A 515 6.82 12.80 0.81
CA LEU A 515 5.86 11.82 1.32
C LEU A 515 4.45 12.26 0.95
N VAL A 516 3.60 11.30 0.63
CA VAL A 516 2.16 11.51 0.51
C VAL A 516 1.50 11.23 1.86
N PRO A 517 0.89 12.23 2.51
CA PRO A 517 0.13 12.03 3.73
C PRO A 517 -1.04 11.09 3.50
N THR A 518 -1.30 10.23 4.49
CA THR A 518 -2.52 9.43 4.46
C THR A 518 -3.77 10.31 4.57
N ARG A 519 -4.83 9.91 3.84
CA ARG A 519 -6.15 10.55 3.91
C ARG A 519 -6.91 10.17 5.17
N ARG A 520 -6.67 8.95 5.70
CA ARG A 520 -7.38 8.34 6.82
C ARG A 520 -6.55 7.20 7.42
N ILE A 521 -6.72 6.93 8.70
CA ILE A 521 -6.10 5.81 9.42
C ILE A 521 -7.17 4.90 10.05
N ASP A 522 -6.74 3.84 10.73
CA ASP A 522 -7.61 2.95 11.50
C ASP A 522 -8.56 3.76 12.42
N PRO A 523 -9.89 3.63 12.28
CA PRO A 523 -10.87 4.43 13.04
C PRO A 523 -10.96 4.02 14.51
N ASN A 524 -10.35 2.90 14.89
CA ASN A 524 -10.40 2.39 16.26
C ASN A 524 -9.19 2.83 17.10
N ILE A 525 -8.34 3.70 16.55
CA ILE A 525 -7.30 4.37 17.32
C ILE A 525 -7.55 5.88 17.32
N VAL A 526 -7.05 6.54 18.36
CA VAL A 526 -7.06 8.00 18.40
C VAL A 526 -5.86 8.50 17.58
N PRO A 527 -6.07 9.38 16.58
CA PRO A 527 -4.97 10.02 15.87
C PRO A 527 -4.04 10.77 16.84
N LEU A 528 -2.72 10.63 16.66
CA LEU A 528 -1.72 11.33 17.49
C LEU A 528 -1.41 12.73 16.96
N TYR A 529 -1.72 12.98 15.68
CA TYR A 529 -1.41 14.21 14.96
C TYR A 529 -2.69 14.89 14.49
N ASP A 530 -2.63 16.20 14.31
CA ASP A 530 -3.74 17.00 13.77
C ASP A 530 -3.86 16.88 12.24
N ASP A 531 -4.95 17.42 11.70
CA ASP A 531 -5.27 17.37 10.27
C ASP A 531 -4.30 18.17 9.38
N ASN A 532 -3.47 19.07 9.92
CA ASN A 532 -2.47 19.82 9.14
C ASN A 532 -1.15 19.04 9.01
N HIS A 533 -0.96 18.02 9.83
CA HIS A 533 0.18 17.11 9.78
C HIS A 533 -0.21 15.78 9.14
N CYS A 534 0.79 15.06 8.65
CA CYS A 534 0.64 13.69 8.22
C CYS A 534 0.23 12.83 9.41
N LEU A 535 -0.94 12.19 9.33
CA LEU A 535 -1.46 11.33 10.40
C LEU A 535 -0.57 10.11 10.67
N HIS A 536 0.33 9.77 9.76
CA HIS A 536 1.30 8.68 9.92
C HIS A 536 2.55 9.14 10.70
N CYS A 537 3.26 10.18 10.25
CA CYS A 537 4.59 10.52 10.77
C CYS A 537 4.69 11.87 11.49
N GLY A 538 3.61 12.65 11.55
CA GLY A 538 3.57 13.95 12.21
C GLY A 538 4.32 15.07 11.49
N GLN A 539 4.88 14.83 10.30
CA GLN A 539 5.45 15.90 9.46
C GLN A 539 4.34 16.78 8.90
N LEU A 540 4.61 18.06 8.65
CA LEU A 540 3.64 18.93 7.96
C LEU A 540 3.30 18.35 6.59
N LYS A 541 2.01 18.41 6.21
CA LYS A 541 1.59 18.02 4.87
C LYS A 541 2.28 18.94 3.84
N PRO A 542 2.87 18.39 2.74
CA PRO A 542 3.54 19.22 1.75
C PRO A 542 2.56 20.13 1.00
N VAL A 543 1.33 19.66 0.82
CA VAL A 543 0.16 20.44 0.41
C VAL A 543 -1.01 19.94 1.25
N ASP A 544 -1.65 20.84 1.97
CA ASP A 544 -2.90 20.54 2.66
C ASP A 544 -4.09 20.84 1.74
N PRO A 545 -4.87 19.82 1.33
CA PRO A 545 -6.10 20.02 0.57
C PRO A 545 -7.20 20.72 1.39
N GLY A 546 -7.04 20.79 2.72
CA GLY A 546 -8.08 21.22 3.64
C GLY A 546 -9.25 20.24 3.68
N LYS A 547 -10.40 20.71 4.18
CA LYS A 547 -11.63 19.91 4.21
C LYS A 547 -12.30 19.92 2.83
N LEU A 548 -12.28 18.76 2.18
CA LEU A 548 -12.90 18.52 0.87
C LEU A 548 -14.02 17.46 0.96
N PRO A 549 -15.14 17.75 1.66
CA PRO A 549 -16.22 16.79 1.82
C PRO A 549 -16.82 16.44 0.46
N GLY A 550 -16.81 15.15 0.13
CA GLY A 550 -17.36 14.67 -1.13
C GLY A 550 -16.50 14.93 -2.37
N TYR A 551 -15.22 15.26 -2.21
CA TYR A 551 -14.23 15.27 -3.29
C TYR A 551 -13.05 14.35 -2.95
N ASP A 552 -12.33 13.93 -3.98
CA ASP A 552 -11.08 13.18 -3.85
C ASP A 552 -10.00 13.80 -4.75
N TYR A 553 -8.75 13.44 -4.49
CA TYR A 553 -7.57 14.06 -5.09
C TYR A 553 -6.43 13.06 -5.24
N ASP A 554 -5.43 13.42 -6.06
CA ASP A 554 -4.12 12.75 -6.07
C ASP A 554 -3.00 13.75 -5.79
N TYR A 555 -1.89 13.27 -5.25
CA TYR A 555 -0.63 14.00 -5.30
C TYR A 555 0.05 13.81 -6.66
N ILE A 556 0.76 14.84 -7.12
CA ILE A 556 1.46 14.83 -8.41
C ILE A 556 2.86 15.43 -8.26
N ASN A 557 3.84 14.84 -8.95
CA ASN A 557 5.24 15.21 -8.83
C ASN A 557 5.77 16.00 -10.05
N VAL A 558 7.03 16.42 -9.98
CA VAL A 558 7.70 17.19 -11.04
C VAL A 558 7.76 16.43 -12.37
N ASP A 559 8.07 15.13 -12.31
CA ASP A 559 8.24 14.29 -13.50
C ASP A 559 6.99 14.32 -14.38
N ILE A 560 5.83 14.03 -13.79
CA ILE A 560 4.57 14.00 -14.53
C ILE A 560 4.13 15.38 -15.02
N ILE A 561 4.24 16.41 -14.18
CA ILE A 561 3.85 17.77 -14.57
C ILE A 561 4.63 18.20 -15.81
N THR A 562 5.95 18.07 -15.77
CA THR A 562 6.83 18.57 -16.82
C THR A 562 6.78 17.74 -18.10
N SER A 563 6.66 16.41 -18.00
CA SER A 563 6.80 15.51 -19.16
C SER A 563 5.48 15.10 -19.82
N LYS A 564 4.39 14.91 -19.06
CA LYS A 564 3.17 14.23 -19.56
C LYS A 564 1.88 15.03 -19.45
N LEU A 565 1.80 15.97 -18.49
CA LEU A 565 0.56 16.71 -18.23
C LEU A 565 0.26 17.73 -19.34
N LYS A 566 -1.01 17.78 -19.76
CA LYS A 566 -1.53 18.72 -20.78
C LYS A 566 -2.90 19.26 -20.36
N VAL A 567 -3.39 20.27 -21.06
CA VAL A 567 -4.77 20.75 -20.90
C VAL A 567 -5.65 20.27 -22.04
N GLU A 568 -6.77 19.64 -21.70
CA GLU A 568 -7.84 19.31 -22.64
C GLU A 568 -9.19 19.71 -22.05
N LYS A 569 -9.98 20.49 -22.82
CA LYS A 569 -11.31 20.97 -22.40
C LYS A 569 -11.30 21.64 -21.00
N GLY A 570 -10.23 22.39 -20.69
CA GLY A 570 -10.08 23.09 -19.42
C GLY A 570 -9.69 22.20 -18.23
N GLN A 571 -9.37 20.93 -18.47
CA GLN A 571 -8.91 19.99 -17.44
C GLN A 571 -7.44 19.63 -17.66
N LEU A 572 -6.77 19.28 -16.56
CA LEU A 572 -5.42 18.72 -16.56
C LEU A 572 -5.54 17.23 -16.87
N VAL A 573 -4.99 16.77 -18.00
CA VAL A 573 -5.19 15.40 -18.51
C VAL A 573 -3.84 14.72 -18.75
N LEU A 574 -3.77 13.44 -18.41
CA LEU A 574 -2.63 12.56 -18.63
C LEU A 574 -2.88 11.59 -19.80
N PRO A 575 -1.82 10.99 -20.39
CA PRO A 575 -1.97 10.04 -21.49
C PRO A 575 -2.86 8.83 -21.19
N SER A 576 -2.94 8.41 -19.92
CA SER A 576 -3.83 7.33 -19.46
C SER A 576 -5.32 7.70 -19.49
N GLY A 577 -5.64 8.98 -19.72
CA GLY A 577 -6.99 9.53 -19.55
C GLY A 577 -7.32 9.92 -18.12
N GLN A 578 -6.39 9.76 -17.16
CA GLN A 578 -6.53 10.35 -15.83
C GLN A 578 -6.63 11.87 -15.96
N SER A 579 -7.57 12.50 -15.25
CA SER A 579 -7.87 13.92 -15.40
C SER A 579 -8.27 14.59 -14.10
N TYR A 580 -7.92 15.87 -13.96
CA TYR A 580 -8.23 16.71 -12.81
C TYR A 580 -8.76 18.08 -13.26
N LYS A 581 -9.64 18.70 -12.48
CA LYS A 581 -10.22 20.02 -12.80
C LYS A 581 -9.32 21.18 -12.40
N MET A 582 -8.50 20.99 -11.37
CA MET A 582 -7.60 22.01 -10.85
C MET A 582 -6.38 21.41 -10.16
N MET A 583 -5.35 22.22 -9.97
CA MET A 583 -4.17 21.87 -9.20
C MET A 583 -3.96 22.85 -8.04
N GLN A 584 -3.64 22.33 -6.86
CA GLN A 584 -3.12 23.11 -5.75
C GLN A 584 -1.60 22.97 -5.69
N ILE A 585 -0.89 24.08 -5.51
CA ILE A 585 0.57 24.12 -5.29
C ILE A 585 0.89 24.40 -3.81
N PRO A 586 2.11 24.10 -3.33
CA PRO A 586 2.48 24.27 -1.92
C PRO A 586 2.44 25.73 -1.49
N ASP A 587 2.14 25.97 -0.21
CA ASP A 587 2.19 27.33 0.36
C ASP A 587 3.64 27.74 0.66
N ARG A 588 4.40 28.06 -0.39
CA ARG A 588 5.84 28.36 -0.34
C ARG A 588 6.23 29.53 -1.25
N GLU A 589 7.33 30.20 -0.91
CA GLU A 589 7.91 31.25 -1.75
C GLU A 589 8.85 30.72 -2.85
N ASP A 590 9.15 29.42 -2.88
CA ASP A 590 10.04 28.79 -3.86
C ASP A 590 9.34 27.72 -4.70
N ILE A 591 9.80 27.55 -5.93
CA ILE A 591 9.30 26.52 -6.86
C ILE A 591 10.39 26.08 -7.83
N SER A 592 10.31 24.84 -8.35
CA SER A 592 11.10 24.44 -9.51
C SER A 592 10.80 25.34 -10.70
N LEU A 593 11.84 25.92 -11.30
CA LEU A 593 11.71 26.77 -12.48
C LEU A 593 11.13 26.01 -13.68
N GLU A 594 11.45 24.72 -13.81
CA GLU A 594 10.94 23.86 -14.87
C GLU A 594 9.43 23.61 -14.70
N VAL A 595 8.99 23.37 -13.46
CA VAL A 595 7.55 23.26 -13.13
C VAL A 595 6.85 24.59 -13.41
N LEU A 596 7.40 25.72 -12.97
CA LEU A 596 6.76 27.02 -13.19
C LEU A 596 6.60 27.35 -14.68
N LYS A 597 7.61 27.05 -15.52
CA LYS A 597 7.51 27.18 -16.99
C LYS A 597 6.41 26.31 -17.57
N LYS A 598 6.26 25.08 -17.07
CA LYS A 598 5.18 24.20 -17.51
C LYS A 598 3.81 24.70 -17.03
N LEU A 599 3.69 25.18 -15.80
CA LEU A 599 2.46 25.79 -15.28
C LEU A 599 2.06 27.05 -16.06
N ASP A 600 3.01 27.88 -16.50
CA ASP A 600 2.75 29.02 -17.41
C ASP A 600 1.99 28.56 -18.66
N THR A 601 2.46 27.48 -19.28
CA THR A 601 1.82 26.89 -20.46
C THR A 601 0.44 26.33 -20.13
N LEU A 602 0.32 25.52 -19.07
CA LEU A 602 -0.93 24.87 -18.69
C LEU A 602 -2.02 25.90 -18.34
N VAL A 603 -1.70 26.93 -17.55
CA VAL A 603 -2.67 27.99 -17.22
C VAL A 603 -3.06 28.75 -18.49
N TYR A 604 -2.10 29.11 -19.33
CA TYR A 604 -2.40 29.81 -20.59
C TYR A 604 -3.39 29.01 -21.47
N GLU A 605 -3.29 27.67 -21.47
CA GLU A 605 -4.16 26.77 -22.22
C GLU A 605 -5.53 26.51 -21.58
N GLY A 606 -5.70 26.78 -20.28
CA GLY A 606 -7.00 26.64 -19.61
C GLY A 606 -6.98 26.06 -18.20
N ALA A 607 -5.83 25.72 -17.64
CA ALA A 607 -5.76 25.13 -16.31
C ALA A 607 -6.15 26.11 -15.19
N ILE A 608 -6.67 25.56 -14.09
CA ILE A 608 -6.90 26.28 -12.84
C ILE A 608 -5.83 25.88 -11.83
N ILE A 609 -5.09 26.88 -11.32
CA ILE A 609 -4.04 26.70 -10.31
C ILE A 609 -4.39 27.48 -9.05
N ILE A 610 -4.17 26.88 -7.88
CA ILE A 610 -4.45 27.47 -6.57
C ILE A 610 -3.17 27.46 -5.74
N GLY A 611 -2.71 28.63 -5.31
CA GLY A 611 -1.58 28.76 -4.39
C GLY A 611 -0.83 30.08 -4.49
N PRO A 612 0.19 30.28 -3.63
CA PRO A 612 0.90 31.55 -3.55
C PRO A 612 1.80 31.80 -4.76
N LYS A 613 2.11 33.08 -4.95
CA LYS A 613 3.06 33.53 -5.97
C LYS A 613 4.49 33.16 -5.56
N PRO A 614 5.20 32.29 -6.30
CA PRO A 614 6.59 31.99 -6.01
C PRO A 614 7.49 33.18 -6.34
N ARG A 615 8.59 33.31 -5.61
CA ARG A 615 9.56 34.41 -5.70
C ARG A 615 10.95 33.96 -6.12
N ARG A 616 11.26 32.67 -6.00
CA ARG A 616 12.62 32.15 -6.20
C ARG A 616 12.63 30.67 -6.61
N ALA A 617 13.75 30.22 -7.16
CA ALA A 617 13.95 28.81 -7.52
C ALA A 617 14.36 27.95 -6.30
N THR A 618 14.09 26.66 -6.38
CA THR A 618 14.48 25.64 -5.36
C THR A 618 15.92 25.14 -5.51
N SER A 619 16.60 25.42 -6.62
CA SER A 619 17.93 24.92 -6.98
C SER A 619 18.98 26.03 -7.04
N LEU A 620 20.26 25.68 -6.86
CA LEU A 620 21.39 26.59 -7.16
C LEU A 620 21.72 26.65 -8.66
N LYS A 621 21.14 25.77 -9.48
CA LYS A 621 21.33 25.75 -10.93
C LYS A 621 21.03 27.12 -11.53
N ASN A 622 22.05 27.73 -12.13
CA ASN A 622 22.01 29.07 -12.75
C ASN A 622 21.65 30.22 -11.78
N TYR A 623 21.90 30.08 -10.48
CA TYR A 623 21.77 31.17 -9.53
C TYR A 623 22.78 32.30 -9.81
N PRO A 624 22.40 33.60 -9.75
CA PRO A 624 21.09 34.15 -9.36
C PRO A 624 20.07 34.34 -10.49
N ALA A 625 20.45 34.10 -11.75
CA ALA A 625 19.58 34.34 -12.91
C ALA A 625 18.28 33.52 -12.88
N CYS A 626 18.29 32.33 -12.26
CA CYS A 626 17.09 31.51 -12.07
C CYS A 626 15.98 32.23 -11.28
N ASP A 627 16.33 33.08 -10.30
CA ASP A 627 15.35 33.78 -9.46
C ASP A 627 14.66 34.89 -10.24
N GLU A 628 15.39 35.59 -11.09
CA GLU A 628 14.80 36.60 -11.96
C GLU A 628 13.85 35.98 -12.99
N GLN A 629 14.16 34.78 -13.49
CA GLN A 629 13.21 34.04 -14.34
C GLN A 629 11.95 33.62 -13.57
N VAL A 630 12.08 33.12 -12.33
CA VAL A 630 10.92 32.78 -11.50
C VAL A 630 10.05 34.00 -11.27
N LYS A 631 10.63 35.13 -10.85
CA LYS A 631 9.89 36.38 -10.64
C LYS A 631 9.18 36.84 -11.90
N SER A 632 9.88 36.88 -13.03
CA SER A 632 9.30 37.33 -14.31
C SER A 632 8.09 36.49 -14.73
N ILE A 633 8.19 35.16 -14.64
CA ILE A 633 7.07 34.26 -14.97
C ILE A 633 5.93 34.42 -13.96
N ALA A 634 6.25 34.44 -12.66
CA ALA A 634 5.26 34.57 -11.60
C ALA A 634 4.53 35.92 -11.63
N ASP A 635 5.22 37.03 -11.94
CA ASP A 635 4.63 38.36 -12.12
C ASP A 635 3.61 38.38 -13.24
N LYS A 636 3.94 37.76 -14.38
CA LYS A 636 3.05 37.60 -15.52
C LYS A 636 1.81 36.75 -15.18
N MET A 637 2.02 35.63 -14.52
CA MET A 637 0.99 34.64 -14.19
C MET A 637 0.02 35.13 -13.11
N TRP A 638 0.52 35.63 -11.97
CA TRP A 638 -0.32 36.09 -10.85
C TRP A 638 -0.85 37.52 -11.06
N GLY A 639 -0.23 38.33 -11.93
CA GLY A 639 -0.69 39.69 -12.21
C GLY A 639 -0.84 40.53 -10.93
N ALA A 640 -2.00 41.15 -10.74
CA ALA A 640 -2.33 41.97 -9.57
C ALA A 640 -2.80 41.16 -8.34
N CYS A 641 -2.81 39.83 -8.42
CA CYS A 641 -3.27 38.97 -7.33
C CYS A 641 -2.35 39.09 -6.10
N ASP A 642 -2.93 39.30 -4.91
CA ASP A 642 -2.21 39.67 -3.68
C ASP A 642 -2.64 38.89 -2.42
N SER A 643 -3.44 37.83 -2.58
CA SER A 643 -4.04 37.00 -1.51
C SER A 643 -5.02 37.67 -0.55
N ARG A 644 -5.27 38.99 -0.68
CA ARG A 644 -6.09 39.74 0.29
C ARG A 644 -7.24 40.47 -0.37
N LYS A 645 -6.95 41.30 -1.36
CA LYS A 645 -7.93 42.12 -2.09
C LYS A 645 -8.27 41.51 -3.44
N ILE A 646 -7.25 41.05 -4.15
CA ILE A 646 -7.39 40.43 -5.47
C ILE A 646 -6.98 38.97 -5.31
N LEU A 647 -7.97 38.08 -5.29
CA LEU A 647 -7.78 36.66 -4.96
C LEU A 647 -7.63 35.76 -6.20
N SER A 648 -7.71 36.33 -7.39
CA SER A 648 -7.58 35.58 -8.63
C SER A 648 -7.06 36.45 -9.77
N ASN A 649 -6.36 35.84 -10.73
CA ASN A 649 -5.97 36.45 -11.98
C ASN A 649 -6.32 35.52 -13.15
N LYS A 650 -6.94 36.07 -14.19
CA LYS A 650 -7.18 35.34 -15.44
C LYS A 650 -5.95 35.48 -16.34
N TYR A 651 -5.39 34.36 -16.78
CA TYR A 651 -4.17 34.34 -17.56
C TYR A 651 -4.30 33.35 -18.73
N GLY A 652 -4.28 33.87 -19.96
CA GLY A 652 -4.71 33.10 -21.12
C GLY A 652 -6.16 32.62 -20.99
N LYS A 653 -6.37 31.31 -21.16
CA LYS A 653 -7.69 30.68 -20.99
C LYS A 653 -7.96 30.20 -19.56
N GLY A 654 -6.93 30.07 -18.74
CA GLY A 654 -7.01 29.56 -17.36
C GLY A 654 -7.06 30.67 -16.32
N THR A 655 -6.99 30.24 -15.06
CA THR A 655 -7.13 31.12 -13.89
C THR A 655 -6.18 30.68 -12.79
N ILE A 656 -5.56 31.65 -12.13
CA ILE A 656 -4.79 31.46 -10.93
C ILE A 656 -5.55 32.04 -9.75
N TYR A 657 -5.58 31.31 -8.64
CA TYR A 657 -6.16 31.74 -7.37
C TYR A 657 -5.10 31.81 -6.29
N TRP A 658 -5.14 32.85 -5.47
CA TRP A 658 -4.28 33.01 -4.28
C TRP A 658 -5.11 33.58 -3.14
N GLY A 659 -5.05 32.95 -1.96
CA GLY A 659 -5.84 33.32 -0.79
C GLY A 659 -7.23 32.69 -0.74
N LYS A 660 -7.53 31.73 -1.63
CA LYS A 660 -8.75 30.90 -1.58
C LYS A 660 -8.40 29.44 -1.30
N THR A 661 -9.28 28.76 -0.58
CA THR A 661 -9.22 27.31 -0.40
C THR A 661 -9.69 26.60 -1.66
N VAL A 662 -9.30 25.33 -1.82
CA VAL A 662 -9.78 24.48 -2.93
C VAL A 662 -11.30 24.40 -2.95
N GLN A 663 -11.95 24.26 -1.77
CA GLN A 663 -13.41 24.24 -1.65
C GLN A 663 -14.06 25.51 -2.21
N GLN A 664 -13.55 26.69 -1.86
CA GLN A 664 -14.08 27.96 -2.38
C GLN A 664 -13.96 28.06 -3.90
N VAL A 665 -12.87 27.55 -4.47
CA VAL A 665 -12.69 27.53 -5.93
C VAL A 665 -13.64 26.53 -6.60
N LEU A 666 -13.83 25.34 -6.01
CA LEU A 666 -14.82 24.36 -6.50
C LEU A 666 -16.23 24.97 -6.53
N ASP A 667 -16.63 25.68 -5.47
CA ASP A 667 -17.93 26.35 -5.37
C ASP A 667 -18.08 27.45 -6.45
N GLU A 668 -17.06 28.30 -6.64
CA GLU A 668 -17.05 29.34 -7.68
C GLU A 668 -17.12 28.79 -9.10
N GLN A 669 -16.47 27.64 -9.34
CA GLN A 669 -16.52 26.94 -10.62
C GLN A 669 -17.81 26.13 -10.79
N ASN A 670 -18.73 26.16 -9.82
CA ASN A 670 -19.96 25.38 -9.78
C ASN A 670 -19.71 23.87 -9.99
N ILE A 671 -18.63 23.36 -9.40
CA ILE A 671 -18.29 21.95 -9.40
C ILE A 671 -18.91 21.34 -8.13
N PRO A 672 -20.01 20.57 -8.21
CA PRO A 672 -20.60 19.97 -7.01
C PRO A 672 -19.74 18.79 -6.51
N PRO A 673 -19.93 18.35 -5.26
CA PRO A 673 -19.30 17.14 -4.73
C PRO A 673 -19.52 15.94 -5.65
N ASP A 674 -18.52 15.07 -5.77
CA ASP A 674 -18.61 13.84 -6.55
C ASP A 674 -19.55 12.82 -5.89
N MET A 675 -19.46 12.69 -4.57
CA MET A 675 -20.47 12.02 -3.75
C MET A 675 -20.75 12.83 -2.48
N GLN A 676 -22.02 13.11 -2.20
CA GLN A 676 -22.46 13.75 -0.96
C GLN A 676 -23.14 12.74 -0.06
N VAL A 677 -22.87 12.81 1.25
CA VAL A 677 -23.57 12.04 2.29
C VAL A 677 -24.50 12.97 3.06
N ILE A 678 -25.77 12.59 3.18
CA ILE A 678 -26.83 13.35 3.87
C ILE A 678 -27.50 12.43 4.89
N GLY A 679 -27.97 13.00 6.00
CA GLY A 679 -28.74 12.29 7.03
C GLY A 679 -27.94 11.92 8.28
N VAL A 680 -26.60 11.99 8.22
CA VAL A 680 -25.69 11.67 9.33
C VAL A 680 -24.53 12.68 9.40
N ASP A 681 -23.95 12.85 10.59
CA ASP A 681 -22.65 13.53 10.72
C ASP A 681 -21.54 12.61 10.22
N ASN A 682 -20.95 12.96 9.08
CA ASN A 682 -19.89 12.22 8.43
C ASN A 682 -18.54 12.98 8.46
N SER A 683 -18.32 13.81 9.48
CA SER A 683 -17.07 14.58 9.63
C SER A 683 -15.83 13.69 9.83
N ASP A 684 -16.00 12.50 10.40
CA ASP A 684 -15.00 11.45 10.57
C ASP A 684 -14.81 10.57 9.30
N ARG A 685 -15.61 10.81 8.25
CA ARG A 685 -15.65 10.05 7.00
C ARG A 685 -15.91 8.54 7.23
N HIS A 686 -16.75 8.18 8.20
CA HIS A 686 -17.12 6.78 8.39
C HIS A 686 -17.94 6.20 7.23
N ILE A 687 -18.74 7.03 6.54
CA ILE A 687 -19.24 6.73 5.19
C ILE A 687 -18.23 7.28 4.20
N ASP A 688 -17.43 6.38 3.61
CA ASP A 688 -16.36 6.74 2.68
C ASP A 688 -16.61 6.14 1.30
N TYR A 689 -15.89 6.64 0.30
CA TYR A 689 -16.01 6.12 -1.05
C TYR A 689 -14.72 6.25 -1.87
N ILE A 690 -14.69 5.51 -2.97
CA ILE A 690 -13.84 5.78 -4.13
C ILE A 690 -14.66 5.64 -5.40
N HIS A 691 -14.37 6.48 -6.40
CA HIS A 691 -15.05 6.49 -7.69
C HIS A 691 -14.11 6.11 -8.82
N ARG A 692 -14.53 5.14 -9.64
CA ARG A 692 -13.90 4.77 -10.91
C ARG A 692 -14.82 4.99 -12.09
N LYS A 693 -14.25 5.39 -13.21
CA LYS A 693 -14.99 5.70 -14.43
C LYS A 693 -14.41 4.97 -15.64
N THR A 694 -15.26 4.22 -16.32
CA THR A 694 -14.98 3.64 -17.64
C THR A 694 -15.61 4.51 -18.73
N GLU A 695 -15.46 4.12 -19.99
CA GLU A 695 -16.15 4.78 -21.10
C GLU A 695 -17.70 4.69 -20.98
N THR A 696 -18.23 3.71 -20.24
CA THR A 696 -19.67 3.39 -20.24
C THR A 696 -20.31 3.32 -18.86
N GLN A 697 -19.52 3.43 -17.80
CA GLN A 697 -19.96 3.21 -16.42
C GLN A 697 -19.23 4.15 -15.45
N ASP A 698 -19.98 4.58 -14.43
CA ASP A 698 -19.44 5.20 -13.22
C ASP A 698 -19.63 4.17 -12.07
N ILE A 699 -18.57 3.87 -11.34
CA ILE A 699 -18.49 2.79 -10.35
C ILE A 699 -18.04 3.40 -9.02
N TYR A 700 -18.95 3.45 -8.05
CA TYR A 700 -18.64 3.90 -6.70
C TYR A 700 -18.53 2.70 -5.77
N PHE A 701 -17.41 2.55 -5.06
CA PHE A 701 -17.37 1.71 -3.87
C PHE A 701 -17.74 2.59 -2.68
N ILE A 702 -18.79 2.24 -1.95
CA ILE A 702 -19.21 2.92 -0.73
C ILE A 702 -19.02 1.98 0.46
N SER A 703 -18.51 2.50 1.57
CA SER A 703 -18.26 1.73 2.79
C SER A 703 -18.81 2.46 4.00
N ASN A 704 -19.48 1.72 4.90
CA ASN A 704 -19.75 2.12 6.27
C ASN A 704 -18.70 1.47 7.18
N SER A 705 -17.80 2.26 7.75
CA SER A 705 -16.78 1.72 8.66
C SER A 705 -17.25 1.59 10.11
N LYS A 706 -18.48 1.92 10.48
CA LYS A 706 -18.94 1.80 11.87
C LYS A 706 -19.46 0.40 12.17
N PRO A 707 -19.34 -0.07 13.44
CA PRO A 707 -20.00 -1.29 13.91
C PRO A 707 -21.49 -1.06 14.20
N ALA A 708 -22.15 -0.15 13.48
CA ALA A 708 -23.55 0.19 13.61
C ALA A 708 -24.17 0.46 12.23
N ALA A 709 -25.46 0.19 12.07
CA ALA A 709 -26.18 0.50 10.85
C ALA A 709 -26.38 2.02 10.71
N GLU A 710 -26.21 2.54 9.50
CA GLU A 710 -26.33 3.97 9.19
C GLU A 710 -27.42 4.19 8.13
N LYS A 711 -28.29 5.16 8.37
CA LYS A 711 -29.35 5.56 7.44
C LYS A 711 -28.92 6.83 6.73
N VAL A 712 -28.58 6.72 5.45
CA VAL A 712 -27.94 7.80 4.72
C VAL A 712 -28.56 7.98 3.35
N THR A 713 -28.61 9.23 2.89
CA THR A 713 -28.87 9.53 1.48
C THR A 713 -27.54 9.88 0.83
N CYS A 714 -27.17 9.14 -0.21
CA CYS A 714 -25.99 9.45 -1.01
C CYS A 714 -26.41 10.11 -2.33
N VAL A 715 -25.81 11.26 -2.65
CA VAL A 715 -26.00 11.94 -3.93
C VAL A 715 -24.74 11.78 -4.78
N PHE A 716 -24.87 11.16 -5.95
CA PHE A 716 -23.78 10.83 -6.87
C PHE A 716 -23.78 11.75 -8.07
N ARG A 717 -22.61 12.29 -8.43
CA ARG A 717 -22.42 13.21 -9.56
C ARG A 717 -22.27 12.45 -10.88
N VAL A 718 -23.38 11.92 -11.37
CA VAL A 718 -23.47 11.10 -12.60
C VAL A 718 -24.51 11.65 -13.58
N ASP A 719 -24.49 11.18 -14.83
CA ASP A 719 -25.56 11.49 -15.80
C ASP A 719 -26.89 10.89 -15.31
N LYS A 720 -27.93 11.72 -15.24
CA LYS A 720 -29.29 11.37 -14.78
C LYS A 720 -30.03 10.39 -15.70
N LYS A 721 -29.45 10.04 -16.85
CA LYS A 721 -29.93 8.97 -17.74
C LYS A 721 -29.42 7.59 -17.35
N MET A 722 -28.35 7.52 -16.55
CA MET A 722 -27.82 6.25 -16.10
C MET A 722 -28.73 5.60 -15.06
N ILE A 723 -28.64 4.28 -14.98
CA ILE A 723 -29.43 3.43 -14.10
C ILE A 723 -28.46 2.83 -13.07
N PRO A 724 -28.68 3.05 -11.76
CA PRO A 724 -27.87 2.42 -10.72
C PRO A 724 -28.22 0.93 -10.58
N GLU A 725 -27.19 0.13 -10.36
CA GLU A 725 -27.27 -1.23 -9.84
C GLU A 725 -26.44 -1.29 -8.54
N LEU A 726 -26.85 -2.12 -7.58
CA LEU A 726 -26.07 -2.40 -6.37
C LEU A 726 -25.44 -3.78 -6.49
N TRP A 727 -24.12 -3.82 -6.40
CA TRP A 727 -23.33 -5.05 -6.51
C TRP A 727 -22.72 -5.34 -5.13
N ASP A 728 -23.02 -6.52 -4.60
CA ASP A 728 -22.56 -6.94 -3.28
C ASP A 728 -21.34 -7.86 -3.40
N ALA A 729 -20.17 -7.35 -3.00
CA ALA A 729 -18.93 -8.11 -3.08
C ALA A 729 -18.88 -9.29 -2.10
N GLU A 730 -19.69 -9.29 -1.03
CA GLU A 730 -19.73 -10.39 -0.06
C GLU A 730 -20.35 -11.63 -0.69
N THR A 731 -21.47 -11.45 -1.40
CA THR A 731 -22.25 -12.55 -1.99
C THR A 731 -22.00 -12.77 -3.47
N GLY A 732 -21.49 -11.77 -4.18
CA GLY A 732 -21.39 -11.75 -5.64
C GLY A 732 -22.73 -11.48 -6.35
N LEU A 733 -23.79 -11.14 -5.62
CA LEU A 733 -25.12 -10.90 -6.17
C LEU A 733 -25.33 -9.45 -6.58
N ILE A 734 -26.14 -9.24 -7.61
CA ILE A 734 -26.45 -7.93 -8.17
C ILE A 734 -27.95 -7.63 -8.03
N GLN A 735 -28.26 -6.49 -7.40
CA GLN A 735 -29.58 -5.85 -7.39
C GLN A 735 -29.64 -4.81 -8.51
N ARG A 736 -30.55 -5.02 -9.46
CA ARG A 736 -30.78 -4.14 -10.62
C ARG A 736 -32.03 -3.29 -10.49
N GLU A 737 -32.93 -3.69 -9.61
CA GLU A 737 -34.09 -2.90 -9.21
C GLU A 737 -33.70 -2.09 -7.97
N VAL A 738 -33.27 -0.85 -8.21
CA VAL A 738 -32.84 0.10 -7.17
C VAL A 738 -33.77 1.30 -7.22
N GLU A 739 -34.30 1.74 -6.08
CA GLU A 739 -35.07 2.97 -5.99
C GLU A 739 -34.12 4.16 -5.94
N TYR A 740 -34.31 5.14 -6.81
CA TYR A 740 -33.47 6.33 -6.84
C TYR A 740 -34.24 7.55 -7.33
N SER A 741 -33.73 8.74 -7.01
CA SER A 741 -34.31 10.00 -7.45
C SER A 741 -33.32 10.79 -8.30
N LYS A 742 -33.81 11.47 -9.33
CA LYS A 742 -33.01 12.42 -10.11
C LYS A 742 -33.01 13.76 -9.39
N VAL A 743 -31.83 14.23 -9.01
CA VAL A 743 -31.65 15.51 -8.31
C VAL A 743 -30.91 16.51 -9.19
N LYS A 744 -30.70 17.75 -8.72
CA LYS A 744 -30.06 18.81 -9.53
C LYS A 744 -28.71 18.39 -10.11
N ASN A 745 -27.86 17.78 -9.29
CA ASN A 745 -26.46 17.49 -9.61
C ASN A 745 -26.17 16.00 -9.89
N GLY A 746 -27.20 15.17 -10.07
CA GLY A 746 -27.02 13.75 -10.41
C GLY A 746 -28.16 12.88 -9.91
N ILE A 747 -27.83 11.74 -9.30
CA ILE A 747 -28.78 10.75 -8.79
C ILE A 747 -28.62 10.63 -7.27
N SER A 748 -29.73 10.58 -6.53
CA SER A 748 -29.74 10.30 -5.09
C SER A 748 -30.31 8.91 -4.82
N ILE A 749 -29.69 8.21 -3.87
CA ILE A 749 -30.10 6.88 -3.41
C ILE A 749 -30.12 6.91 -1.89
N ASP A 750 -31.23 6.49 -1.31
CA ASP A 750 -31.33 6.26 0.13
C ASP A 750 -30.81 4.87 0.45
N PHE A 751 -29.96 4.78 1.46
CA PHE A 751 -29.34 3.56 1.94
C PHE A 751 -29.65 3.31 3.41
N ILE A 752 -29.75 2.04 3.75
CA ILE A 752 -29.53 1.55 5.11
C ILE A 752 -28.31 0.65 5.03
N MET A 753 -27.15 1.23 5.35
CA MET A 753 -25.88 0.53 5.33
C MET A 753 -25.76 -0.24 6.64
N ASP A 754 -25.80 -1.57 6.58
CA ASP A 754 -25.59 -2.42 7.75
C ASP A 754 -24.20 -2.14 8.41
N PRO A 755 -23.96 -2.58 9.66
CA PRO A 755 -22.66 -2.44 10.30
C PRO A 755 -21.54 -3.00 9.41
N LEU A 756 -20.46 -2.24 9.23
CA LEU A 756 -19.30 -2.63 8.40
C LEU A 756 -19.65 -2.96 6.93
N ALA A 757 -20.83 -2.60 6.44
CA ALA A 757 -21.25 -2.94 5.08
C ALA A 757 -20.54 -2.09 4.02
N SER A 758 -20.35 -2.70 2.86
CA SER A 758 -19.81 -2.04 1.68
C SER A 758 -20.56 -2.46 0.43
N ARG A 759 -20.77 -1.54 -0.51
CA ARG A 759 -21.50 -1.80 -1.75
C ARG A 759 -20.80 -1.14 -2.94
N PHE A 760 -20.89 -1.77 -4.10
CA PHE A 760 -20.62 -1.08 -5.35
C PHE A 760 -21.92 -0.53 -5.90
N VAL A 761 -21.98 0.79 -6.14
CA VAL A 761 -23.05 1.45 -6.88
C VAL A 761 -22.55 1.64 -8.31
N VAL A 762 -23.09 0.84 -9.23
CA VAL A 762 -22.66 0.82 -10.63
C VAL A 762 -23.71 1.50 -11.49
N PHE A 763 -23.38 2.68 -12.03
CA PHE A 763 -24.25 3.42 -12.93
C PHE A 763 -23.99 2.99 -14.37
N LYS A 764 -25.05 2.52 -15.06
CA LYS A 764 -24.96 1.98 -16.43
C LYS A 764 -25.94 2.70 -17.34
N ASN A 765 -25.61 2.76 -18.63
CA ASN A 765 -26.53 3.27 -19.65
C ASN A 765 -27.76 2.37 -19.86
N LYS A 766 -27.63 1.07 -19.54
CA LYS A 766 -28.70 0.08 -19.64
C LYS A 766 -28.59 -0.92 -18.50
N SER A 767 -29.73 -1.35 -17.98
CA SER A 767 -29.86 -2.45 -17.03
C SER A 767 -30.91 -3.42 -17.53
N THR A 768 -30.81 -4.69 -17.11
CA THR A 768 -31.88 -5.67 -17.35
C THR A 768 -33.10 -5.40 -16.47
N GLY A 769 -32.95 -4.62 -15.39
CA GLY A 769 -34.01 -4.36 -14.42
C GLY A 769 -34.47 -5.62 -13.68
N LYS A 770 -33.66 -6.68 -13.68
CA LYS A 770 -33.97 -7.95 -13.02
C LYS A 770 -32.86 -8.34 -12.05
N ASN A 771 -33.23 -8.46 -10.78
CA ASN A 771 -32.32 -8.91 -9.72
C ASN A 771 -31.84 -10.35 -9.98
N ASP A 772 -30.63 -10.66 -9.50
CA ASP A 772 -30.09 -12.02 -9.60
C ASP A 772 -30.95 -13.03 -8.83
N ALA A 773 -31.01 -14.26 -9.35
CA ALA A 773 -31.66 -15.35 -8.67
C ALA A 773 -30.91 -15.70 -7.38
N GLY A 774 -31.60 -15.72 -6.24
CA GLY A 774 -31.00 -15.95 -4.92
C GLY A 774 -30.65 -14.67 -4.16
N LEU A 775 -30.86 -13.48 -4.74
CA LEU A 775 -30.89 -12.25 -3.97
C LEU A 775 -32.15 -12.23 -3.08
N ASN A 776 -31.96 -12.52 -1.79
CA ASN A 776 -33.06 -12.72 -0.84
C ASN A 776 -33.19 -11.57 0.17
N TYR A 777 -32.41 -10.50 0.06
CA TYR A 777 -32.53 -9.27 0.86
C TYR A 777 -32.29 -8.05 -0.02
N ASP A 778 -32.79 -6.89 0.42
CA ASP A 778 -32.65 -5.65 -0.33
C ASP A 778 -31.29 -5.01 -0.01
N LEU A 779 -30.38 -4.99 -0.97
CA LEU A 779 -29.04 -4.40 -0.82
C LEU A 779 -29.10 -2.90 -0.52
N GLN A 780 -30.17 -2.22 -0.93
CA GLN A 780 -30.36 -0.79 -0.73
C GLN A 780 -30.70 -0.49 0.74
N PHE A 781 -31.55 -1.31 1.34
CA PHE A 781 -32.13 -1.03 2.65
C PHE A 781 -31.78 -2.09 3.71
N GLY A 782 -30.80 -2.94 3.42
CA GLY A 782 -30.40 -4.06 4.28
C GLY A 782 -31.61 -4.93 4.64
N PHE A 783 -31.73 -5.26 5.93
CA PHE A 783 -32.92 -5.94 6.47
C PHE A 783 -34.06 -5.00 6.81
N ASP A 784 -33.83 -3.70 6.95
CA ASP A 784 -34.79 -2.78 7.55
C ASP A 784 -36.04 -2.59 6.66
N LYS A 785 -35.90 -2.57 5.32
CA LYS A 785 -37.08 -2.52 4.42
C LYS A 785 -37.99 -3.73 4.60
N LYS A 786 -37.42 -4.92 4.74
CA LYS A 786 -38.20 -6.15 4.99
C LYS A 786 -38.64 -6.26 6.46
N GLN A 787 -37.90 -5.72 7.42
CA GLN A 787 -38.27 -5.68 8.84
C GLN A 787 -39.45 -4.74 9.12
N LYS A 788 -39.53 -3.58 8.46
CA LYS A 788 -40.70 -2.69 8.57
C LYS A 788 -41.95 -3.30 7.93
N ALA A 789 -41.80 -4.09 6.86
CA ALA A 789 -42.88 -4.94 6.37
C ALA A 789 -43.21 -6.09 7.34
N ALA A 790 -42.40 -6.31 8.39
CA ALA A 790 -42.43 -7.46 9.28
C ALA A 790 -42.97 -7.22 10.69
N GLU A 791 -43.64 -6.09 10.99
CA GLU A 791 -44.40 -5.94 12.25
C GLU A 791 -45.48 -7.05 12.44
N ASN A 792 -45.76 -7.87 11.41
CA ASN A 792 -46.68 -9.00 11.43
C ASN A 792 -46.05 -10.43 11.30
N HIS A 793 -44.73 -10.63 11.39
CA HIS A 793 -44.12 -11.95 11.14
C HIS A 793 -43.76 -12.77 12.40
N LYS A 794 -43.91 -14.10 12.31
CA LYS A 794 -43.53 -15.06 13.35
C LYS A 794 -42.01 -15.13 13.49
N LEU A 795 -41.51 -14.93 14.71
CA LEU A 795 -40.12 -15.19 15.08
C LEU A 795 -40.04 -16.51 15.87
N ILE A 796 -39.03 -17.32 15.60
CA ILE A 796 -38.68 -18.45 16.48
C ILE A 796 -37.41 -18.06 17.21
N ASP A 797 -37.52 -17.84 18.52
CA ASP A 797 -36.37 -17.64 19.39
C ASP A 797 -35.67 -18.98 19.61
N ILE A 798 -34.40 -19.06 19.21
CA ILE A 798 -33.56 -20.24 19.40
C ILE A 798 -32.38 -19.95 20.34
N SER A 799 -32.41 -18.87 21.13
CA SER A 799 -31.29 -18.42 21.97
C SER A 799 -30.95 -19.33 23.17
N LYS A 800 -31.79 -20.33 23.48
CA LYS A 800 -31.64 -21.20 24.65
C LYS A 800 -31.54 -22.68 24.32
N GLY A 801 -30.92 -23.46 25.20
CA GLY A 801 -30.88 -24.93 25.15
C GLY A 801 -30.07 -25.47 23.97
N TRP A 802 -28.81 -25.05 23.86
CA TRP A 802 -27.88 -25.55 22.85
C TRP A 802 -26.97 -26.64 23.43
N THR A 803 -26.70 -27.69 22.64
CA THR A 803 -25.62 -28.63 22.94
C THR A 803 -24.36 -28.20 22.19
N LEU A 804 -23.27 -27.95 22.90
CA LEU A 804 -21.97 -27.61 22.32
C LEU A 804 -21.08 -28.84 22.26
N LYS A 805 -20.38 -29.04 21.15
CA LYS A 805 -19.35 -30.06 20.98
C LYS A 805 -18.03 -29.42 20.56
N PHE A 806 -16.96 -29.76 21.27
CA PHE A 806 -15.62 -29.25 21.02
C PHE A 806 -14.67 -30.38 20.59
N ASP A 807 -13.52 -30.01 20.02
CA ASP A 807 -12.43 -30.95 19.78
C ASP A 807 -11.73 -31.29 21.09
N THR A 808 -11.84 -32.55 21.52
CA THR A 808 -11.22 -33.05 22.75
C THR A 808 -9.71 -33.11 22.67
N SER A 809 -9.13 -33.19 21.46
CA SER A 809 -7.69 -33.14 21.27
C SER A 809 -7.11 -31.75 21.59
N MET A 810 -7.94 -30.70 21.47
CA MET A 810 -7.66 -29.30 21.79
C MET A 810 -8.14 -28.87 23.19
N GLY A 811 -8.52 -29.83 24.03
CA GLY A 811 -8.85 -29.61 25.43
C GLY A 811 -10.29 -29.20 25.72
N GLY A 812 -11.14 -29.11 24.70
CA GLY A 812 -12.57 -28.88 24.88
C GLY A 812 -13.32 -30.15 25.34
N PRO A 813 -14.48 -30.02 26.01
CA PRO A 813 -15.29 -31.18 26.38
C PRO A 813 -16.00 -31.79 25.15
N ALA A 814 -16.20 -33.11 25.16
CA ALA A 814 -16.91 -33.80 24.09
C ALA A 814 -18.36 -33.31 23.91
N SER A 815 -18.99 -32.86 25.00
CA SER A 815 -20.33 -32.26 24.99
C SER A 815 -20.49 -31.32 26.18
N TYR A 816 -21.23 -30.24 26.00
CA TYR A 816 -21.62 -29.30 27.06
C TYR A 816 -23.03 -28.75 26.79
N GLN A 817 -23.90 -28.74 27.79
CA GLN A 817 -25.23 -28.13 27.66
C GLN A 817 -25.16 -26.65 28.02
N LEU A 818 -25.60 -25.80 27.10
CA LEU A 818 -25.60 -24.36 27.24
C LEU A 818 -27.03 -23.84 27.32
N ASP A 819 -27.41 -23.34 28.50
CA ASP A 819 -28.76 -22.84 28.77
C ASP A 819 -29.10 -21.61 27.94
N SER A 820 -28.15 -20.67 27.79
CA SER A 820 -28.27 -19.47 26.98
C SER A 820 -26.94 -19.09 26.34
N LEU A 821 -27.00 -18.51 25.14
CA LEU A 821 -25.83 -18.01 24.43
C LEU A 821 -25.06 -16.98 25.27
N GLN A 822 -23.75 -17.20 25.40
CA GLN A 822 -22.81 -16.36 26.15
C GLN A 822 -21.39 -16.66 25.65
N SER A 823 -20.44 -15.77 25.97
CA SER A 823 -19.04 -15.98 25.59
C SER A 823 -18.47 -17.23 26.25
N TRP A 824 -17.68 -18.02 25.50
CA TRP A 824 -16.95 -19.17 26.05
C TRP A 824 -16.04 -18.77 27.21
N SER A 825 -15.42 -17.58 27.14
CA SER A 825 -14.53 -17.03 28.18
C SER A 825 -15.20 -16.87 29.55
N ASP A 826 -16.53 -16.80 29.58
CA ASP A 826 -17.32 -16.52 30.78
C ASP A 826 -17.89 -17.81 31.39
N ILE A 827 -17.79 -18.94 30.69
CA ILE A 827 -18.23 -20.25 31.16
C ILE A 827 -17.22 -20.80 32.17
N ASN A 828 -17.70 -21.22 33.35
CA ASN A 828 -16.87 -21.79 34.41
C ASN A 828 -16.49 -23.26 34.14
N ASN A 829 -15.85 -23.50 33.01
CA ASN A 829 -15.23 -24.76 32.61
C ASN A 829 -13.95 -24.44 31.86
N GLU A 830 -12.78 -24.83 32.38
CA GLU A 830 -11.49 -24.44 31.80
C GLU A 830 -11.29 -24.91 30.35
N GLY A 831 -11.83 -26.08 29.99
CA GLY A 831 -11.76 -26.61 28.63
C GLY A 831 -12.54 -25.78 27.62
N ILE A 832 -13.57 -25.04 28.07
CA ILE A 832 -14.37 -24.12 27.25
C ILE A 832 -13.82 -22.69 27.34
N LYS A 833 -13.54 -22.22 28.56
CA LYS A 833 -13.04 -20.88 28.88
C LYS A 833 -11.80 -20.49 28.08
N TYR A 834 -10.90 -21.45 27.92
CA TYR A 834 -9.63 -21.29 27.23
C TYR A 834 -9.63 -21.91 25.83
N TYR A 835 -10.79 -22.31 25.30
CA TYR A 835 -10.83 -22.99 24.01
C TYR A 835 -10.47 -22.04 22.87
N SER A 836 -9.67 -22.54 21.92
CA SER A 836 -9.46 -21.92 20.62
C SER A 836 -9.59 -22.96 19.52
N GLY A 837 -10.41 -22.66 18.52
CA GLY A 837 -10.74 -23.57 17.42
C GLY A 837 -12.23 -23.55 17.12
N THR A 838 -12.72 -24.61 16.49
CA THR A 838 -14.15 -24.73 16.14
C THR A 838 -14.93 -25.47 17.21
N ALA A 839 -16.12 -24.97 17.56
CA ALA A 839 -17.12 -25.66 18.36
C ALA A 839 -18.44 -25.74 17.59
N SER A 840 -19.15 -26.87 17.70
CA SER A 840 -20.45 -27.06 17.05
C SER A 840 -21.58 -26.85 18.05
N TYR A 841 -22.49 -25.94 17.74
CA TYR A 841 -23.74 -25.71 18.47
C TYR A 841 -24.85 -26.50 17.78
N GLU A 842 -25.53 -27.39 18.49
CA GLU A 842 -26.60 -28.23 17.96
C GLU A 842 -27.89 -28.04 18.75
N LYS A 843 -29.01 -27.99 18.03
CA LYS A 843 -30.35 -28.09 18.62
C LYS A 843 -31.41 -28.42 17.58
N ASP A 844 -32.56 -28.85 18.06
CA ASP A 844 -33.78 -28.91 17.27
C ASP A 844 -34.66 -27.68 17.50
N PHE A 845 -35.42 -27.31 16.47
CA PHE A 845 -36.46 -26.28 16.55
C PHE A 845 -37.65 -26.66 15.67
N TYR A 846 -38.84 -26.16 16.01
CA TYR A 846 -40.08 -26.53 15.34
C TYR A 846 -40.58 -25.41 14.43
N VAL A 847 -40.90 -25.74 13.18
CA VAL A 847 -41.50 -24.81 12.21
C VAL A 847 -42.94 -25.23 11.92
N GLY A 848 -43.89 -24.34 12.20
CA GLY A 848 -45.29 -24.56 11.86
C GLY A 848 -45.52 -24.64 10.35
N LYS A 849 -46.46 -25.49 9.90
CA LYS A 849 -46.83 -25.60 8.47
C LYS A 849 -47.24 -24.26 7.86
N ASP A 850 -47.85 -23.40 8.66
CA ASP A 850 -48.31 -22.08 8.26
C ASP A 850 -47.19 -21.04 8.10
N ALA A 851 -45.98 -21.33 8.61
CA ALA A 851 -44.81 -20.50 8.36
C ALA A 851 -44.24 -20.71 6.94
N LEU A 852 -44.38 -21.92 6.37
CA LEU A 852 -43.77 -22.29 5.09
C LEU A 852 -44.76 -22.15 3.92
N THR A 853 -45.25 -20.92 3.69
CA THR A 853 -46.08 -20.60 2.52
C THR A 853 -45.23 -20.36 1.26
N LYS A 854 -45.84 -20.46 0.07
CA LYS A 854 -45.16 -20.14 -1.19
C LYS A 854 -44.64 -18.69 -1.14
N GLY A 855 -43.35 -18.50 -1.40
CA GLY A 855 -42.70 -17.19 -1.34
C GLY A 855 -42.20 -16.77 0.04
N THR A 856 -42.34 -17.63 1.07
CA THR A 856 -41.66 -17.39 2.36
C THR A 856 -40.14 -17.57 2.20
N GLU A 857 -39.38 -16.59 2.68
CA GLU A 857 -37.95 -16.65 2.95
C GLU A 857 -37.73 -16.81 4.46
N ALA A 858 -36.68 -17.50 4.86
CA ALA A 858 -36.32 -17.71 6.25
C ALA A 858 -34.81 -17.56 6.45
N PHE A 859 -34.44 -16.83 7.50
CA PHE A 859 -33.06 -16.54 7.86
C PHE A 859 -32.82 -16.91 9.31
N VAL A 860 -31.66 -17.48 9.60
CA VAL A 860 -31.14 -17.45 10.98
C VAL A 860 -30.30 -16.19 11.14
N VAL A 861 -30.52 -15.47 12.25
CA VAL A 861 -29.82 -14.24 12.59
C VAL A 861 -29.23 -14.39 13.99
N PHE A 862 -27.96 -14.02 14.12
CA PHE A 862 -27.21 -14.00 15.37
C PHE A 862 -26.92 -12.55 15.75
N ASP A 863 -26.94 -12.27 17.05
CA ASP A 863 -26.63 -10.95 17.61
C ASP A 863 -25.12 -10.66 17.49
N ASP A 864 -24.28 -11.59 17.95
CA ASP A 864 -22.84 -11.48 17.89
C ASP A 864 -22.17 -12.86 17.71
N ILE A 865 -21.14 -12.90 16.86
CA ILE A 865 -20.31 -14.06 16.56
C ILE A 865 -18.85 -13.64 16.70
N GLN A 866 -18.11 -14.38 17.52
CA GLN A 866 -16.68 -14.16 17.76
C GLN A 866 -15.93 -15.45 17.36
N GLU A 867 -15.47 -15.61 16.12
CA GLU A 867 -15.37 -14.62 15.02
C GLU A 867 -16.19 -14.96 13.76
N MET A 868 -16.33 -16.25 13.43
CA MET A 868 -17.05 -16.69 12.23
C MET A 868 -17.90 -17.93 12.54
N ALA A 869 -18.93 -18.16 11.73
CA ALA A 869 -19.78 -19.34 11.85
C ALA A 869 -20.18 -19.93 10.51
N GLN A 870 -20.23 -21.26 10.41
CA GLN A 870 -20.86 -21.99 9.32
C GLN A 870 -22.18 -22.58 9.80
N VAL A 871 -23.26 -22.34 9.06
CA VAL A 871 -24.61 -22.75 9.43
C VAL A 871 -25.03 -23.96 8.61
N PHE A 872 -25.60 -24.96 9.28
CA PHE A 872 -26.23 -26.11 8.65
C PHE A 872 -27.65 -26.29 9.15
N VAL A 873 -28.57 -26.59 8.23
CA VAL A 873 -29.96 -26.94 8.57
C VAL A 873 -30.31 -28.28 7.93
N ASN A 874 -30.79 -29.22 8.74
CA ASN A 874 -31.10 -30.59 8.32
C ASN A 874 -29.93 -31.25 7.55
N GLY A 875 -28.70 -30.98 7.99
CA GLY A 875 -27.47 -31.50 7.39
C GLY A 875 -26.99 -30.78 6.12
N GLN A 876 -27.69 -29.75 5.65
CA GLN A 876 -27.32 -28.98 4.45
C GLN A 876 -26.60 -27.69 4.83
N ASP A 877 -25.53 -27.35 4.10
CA ASP A 877 -24.75 -26.12 4.31
C ASP A 877 -25.51 -24.88 3.81
N CYS A 878 -25.71 -23.92 4.71
CA CYS A 878 -26.38 -22.65 4.48
C CYS A 878 -25.38 -21.49 4.29
N GLY A 879 -24.08 -21.78 4.33
CA GLY A 879 -23.00 -20.82 4.13
C GLY A 879 -22.28 -20.41 5.41
N ILE A 880 -21.23 -19.62 5.20
CA ILE A 880 -20.35 -19.07 6.23
C ILE A 880 -20.68 -17.59 6.45
N VAL A 881 -20.85 -17.23 7.71
CA VAL A 881 -21.15 -15.90 8.21
C VAL A 881 -19.90 -15.36 8.89
N TRP A 882 -19.41 -14.22 8.44
CA TRP A 882 -18.11 -13.68 8.86
C TRP A 882 -18.08 -12.16 9.01
N THR A 883 -19.18 -11.47 8.75
CA THR A 883 -19.30 -10.02 8.94
C THR A 883 -20.76 -9.72 9.32
N PRO A 884 -21.02 -8.68 10.14
CA PRO A 884 -22.38 -8.25 10.40
C PRO A 884 -23.08 -7.75 9.10
N PRO A 885 -24.42 -7.87 9.01
CA PRO A 885 -25.29 -8.52 9.98
C PRO A 885 -25.11 -10.04 9.94
N TYR A 886 -24.93 -10.68 11.09
CA TYR A 886 -24.58 -12.09 11.16
C TYR A 886 -25.78 -12.99 10.84
N LYS A 887 -25.92 -13.35 9.57
CA LYS A 887 -27.09 -14.06 9.05
C LYS A 887 -26.74 -15.18 8.08
N ALA A 888 -27.62 -16.16 7.98
CA ALA A 888 -27.61 -17.13 6.88
C ALA A 888 -29.04 -17.39 6.37
N ASP A 889 -29.17 -17.51 5.05
CA ASP A 889 -30.43 -17.94 4.42
C ASP A 889 -30.60 -19.46 4.59
N ILE A 890 -31.70 -19.85 5.22
CA ILE A 890 -32.02 -21.26 5.49
C ILE A 890 -33.28 -21.72 4.75
N THR A 891 -33.86 -20.85 3.90
CA THR A 891 -35.16 -21.03 3.25
C THR A 891 -35.30 -22.39 2.57
N LYS A 892 -34.29 -22.77 1.78
CA LYS A 892 -34.33 -23.98 0.94
C LYS A 892 -34.31 -25.29 1.74
N TYR A 893 -33.88 -25.25 2.98
CA TYR A 893 -33.59 -26.44 3.77
C TYR A 893 -34.55 -26.65 4.94
N LEU A 894 -35.45 -25.70 5.18
CA LEU A 894 -36.50 -25.83 6.18
C LEU A 894 -37.61 -26.78 5.72
N ARG A 895 -38.19 -27.48 6.70
CA ARG A 895 -39.40 -28.30 6.53
C ARG A 895 -40.39 -28.02 7.65
N ALA A 896 -41.66 -28.32 7.41
CA ALA A 896 -42.66 -28.24 8.48
C ALA A 896 -42.37 -29.33 9.52
N GLY A 897 -42.59 -29.01 10.79
CA GLY A 897 -42.26 -29.89 11.90
C GLY A 897 -40.87 -29.63 12.47
N SER A 898 -40.21 -30.69 12.94
CA SER A 898 -38.88 -30.60 13.55
C SER A 898 -37.78 -30.39 12.50
N ASN A 899 -36.91 -29.42 12.78
CA ASN A 899 -35.70 -29.11 12.02
C ASN A 899 -34.50 -29.15 12.96
N HIS A 900 -33.38 -29.68 12.46
CA HIS A 900 -32.12 -29.67 13.18
C HIS A 900 -31.24 -28.54 12.65
N ILE A 901 -30.64 -27.76 13.55
CA ILE A 901 -29.64 -26.74 13.21
C ILE A 901 -28.31 -27.07 13.87
N THR A 902 -27.24 -27.00 13.08
CA THR A 902 -25.87 -27.04 13.55
C THR A 902 -25.17 -25.74 13.17
N VAL A 903 -24.54 -25.06 14.12
CA VAL A 903 -23.74 -23.86 13.88
C VAL A 903 -22.32 -24.14 14.32
N ARG A 904 -21.39 -24.24 13.37
CA ARG A 904 -19.96 -24.43 13.64
C ARG A 904 -19.34 -23.06 13.80
N VAL A 905 -18.90 -22.73 15.00
CA VAL A 905 -18.37 -21.40 15.34
C VAL A 905 -16.89 -21.51 15.62
N VAL A 906 -16.11 -20.55 15.13
CA VAL A 906 -14.66 -20.53 15.29
C VAL A 906 -14.20 -19.18 15.81
N ASN A 907 -13.36 -19.18 16.84
CA ASN A 907 -12.75 -17.98 17.43
C ASN A 907 -11.27 -17.85 17.01
N THR A 908 -10.45 -17.11 17.77
CA THR A 908 -9.00 -16.92 17.53
C THR A 908 -8.14 -17.70 18.53
N TRP A 909 -6.80 -17.77 18.33
CA TRP A 909 -5.90 -18.54 19.21
C TRP A 909 -5.64 -17.91 20.58
N ASN A 910 -5.98 -16.63 20.78
CA ASN A 910 -5.67 -15.90 22.01
C ASN A 910 -5.98 -16.69 23.28
N ASN A 911 -7.21 -17.20 23.38
CA ASN A 911 -7.70 -17.81 24.62
C ASN A 911 -6.97 -19.09 24.99
N ARG A 912 -6.61 -19.92 24.01
CA ARG A 912 -5.84 -21.14 24.26
C ARG A 912 -4.39 -20.85 24.60
N ILE A 913 -3.75 -19.89 23.94
CA ILE A 913 -2.38 -19.46 24.27
C ILE A 913 -2.32 -18.91 25.71
N VAL A 914 -3.24 -18.01 26.06
CA VAL A 914 -3.33 -17.46 27.43
C VAL A 914 -3.67 -18.54 28.44
N GLY A 915 -4.59 -19.46 28.10
CA GLY A 915 -4.95 -20.57 28.97
C GLY A 915 -3.80 -21.53 29.27
N ASP A 916 -2.97 -21.81 28.27
CA ASP A 916 -1.75 -22.60 28.38
C ASP A 916 -0.72 -21.93 29.31
N LEU A 917 -0.50 -20.62 29.13
CA LEU A 917 0.38 -19.83 30.01
C LEU A 917 -0.11 -19.74 31.47
N ARG A 918 -1.43 -19.70 31.69
CA ARG A 918 -2.04 -19.71 33.03
C ARG A 918 -1.95 -21.07 33.71
N ASN A 919 -1.75 -22.15 32.95
CA ASN A 919 -1.75 -23.52 33.46
C ASN A 919 -0.49 -24.27 33.00
N PRO A 920 0.73 -23.82 33.38
CA PRO A 920 1.97 -24.39 32.89
C PRO A 920 2.15 -25.88 33.26
N ASP A 921 1.58 -26.32 34.39
CA ASP A 921 1.67 -27.69 34.88
C ASP A 921 0.67 -28.66 34.22
N LYS A 922 -0.24 -28.15 33.36
CA LYS A 922 -1.21 -28.96 32.61
C LYS A 922 -0.70 -29.25 31.20
N LYS A 923 -1.38 -30.18 30.52
CA LYS A 923 -1.15 -30.46 29.10
C LYS A 923 -1.25 -29.16 28.28
N GLN A 924 -0.16 -28.84 27.59
CA GLN A 924 -0.10 -27.72 26.66
C GLN A 924 -0.71 -28.13 25.31
N TYR A 925 -1.49 -27.22 24.72
CA TYR A 925 -2.14 -27.43 23.42
C TYR A 925 -1.49 -26.60 22.32
N THR A 926 -0.73 -25.58 22.69
CA THR A 926 -0.11 -24.64 21.78
C THR A 926 1.41 -24.78 21.73
N ARG A 927 1.98 -24.47 20.56
CA ARG A 927 3.41 -24.33 20.31
C ARG A 927 3.59 -23.15 19.35
N THR A 928 4.34 -22.14 19.79
CA THR A 928 4.67 -20.96 18.98
C THR A 928 5.97 -20.32 19.45
N ASN A 929 6.68 -19.67 18.53
CA ASN A 929 7.87 -18.85 18.82
C ASN A 929 7.49 -17.46 19.39
N ILE A 930 6.24 -17.00 19.19
CA ILE A 930 5.76 -15.68 19.66
C ILE A 930 5.39 -15.71 21.15
N LYS A 931 6.39 -15.93 22.01
CA LYS A 931 6.19 -15.99 23.48
C LYS A 931 6.21 -14.65 24.18
N TYR A 932 6.85 -13.63 23.59
CA TYR A 932 7.00 -12.30 24.20
C TYR A 932 5.70 -11.49 24.22
N LYS A 933 4.74 -11.82 23.36
CA LYS A 933 3.49 -11.07 23.19
C LYS A 933 2.44 -11.42 24.25
N PHE A 934 2.33 -12.69 24.61
CA PHE A 934 1.30 -13.20 25.51
C PHE A 934 1.86 -13.40 26.91
N LYS A 935 1.05 -13.07 27.93
CA LYS A 935 1.37 -13.31 29.34
C LYS A 935 0.21 -14.04 30.00
N ALA A 936 0.44 -14.66 31.16
CA ALA A 936 -0.62 -15.32 31.91
C ALA A 936 -1.74 -14.33 32.29
N GLU A 937 -1.40 -13.05 32.48
CA GLU A 937 -2.33 -11.97 32.84
C GLU A 937 -3.04 -11.35 31.63
N SER A 938 -2.65 -11.70 30.40
CA SER A 938 -3.32 -11.21 29.19
C SER A 938 -4.83 -11.52 29.26
N PRO A 939 -5.72 -10.61 28.81
CA PRO A 939 -7.14 -10.84 28.85
C PRO A 939 -7.56 -11.97 27.91
N LEU A 940 -8.65 -12.66 28.27
CA LEU A 940 -9.34 -13.52 27.33
C LEU A 940 -10.21 -12.64 26.43
N LEU A 941 -10.31 -13.02 25.16
CA LEU A 941 -11.22 -12.41 24.21
C LEU A 941 -12.59 -13.09 24.30
N LYS A 942 -13.64 -12.35 23.94
CA LYS A 942 -14.96 -12.94 23.74
C LYS A 942 -14.88 -14.03 22.66
N SER A 943 -15.71 -15.05 22.76
CA SER A 943 -15.67 -16.19 21.83
C SER A 943 -17.01 -16.92 21.77
N GLY A 944 -17.37 -17.43 20.59
CA GLY A 944 -18.60 -18.21 20.40
C GLY A 944 -19.79 -17.37 19.89
N LEU A 945 -21.00 -17.93 20.02
CA LEU A 945 -22.25 -17.20 19.80
C LEU A 945 -22.67 -16.48 21.09
N ILE A 946 -22.94 -15.19 20.98
CA ILE A 946 -23.23 -14.32 22.12
C ILE A 946 -24.57 -13.62 21.85
N GLY A 947 -25.33 -13.34 22.93
CA GLY A 947 -26.58 -12.59 22.84
C GLY A 947 -27.75 -13.47 22.41
N THR A 948 -28.37 -13.17 21.26
CA THR A 948 -29.57 -13.86 20.80
C THR A 948 -29.38 -14.54 19.45
N ALA A 949 -30.16 -15.59 19.20
CA ALA A 949 -30.28 -16.25 17.91
C ALA A 949 -31.75 -16.46 17.57
N LYS A 950 -32.17 -16.05 16.37
CA LYS A 950 -33.58 -16.06 15.96
C LYS A 950 -33.73 -16.58 14.55
N ILE A 951 -34.82 -17.32 14.30
CA ILE A 951 -35.29 -17.58 12.93
C ILE A 951 -36.31 -16.52 12.57
N PHE A 952 -35.99 -15.76 11.54
CA PHE A 952 -36.82 -14.72 10.95
C PHE A 952 -37.46 -15.24 9.66
N PHE A 953 -38.79 -15.12 9.55
CA PHE A 953 -39.53 -15.44 8.33
C PHE A 953 -40.01 -14.15 7.67
N SER A 954 -39.87 -14.06 6.35
CA SER A 954 -40.34 -12.94 5.54
C SER A 954 -41.16 -13.46 4.37
N LYS A 955 -42.29 -12.83 4.05
CA LYS A 955 -43.04 -13.13 2.81
C LYS A 955 -42.63 -12.16 1.71
N LYS A 956 -42.38 -12.70 0.51
CA LYS A 956 -42.20 -11.90 -0.72
C LYS A 956 -43.43 -11.11 -1.11
#